data_AF-A0A6G4RFX3-F1
#
_entry.id   AF-A0A6G4RFX3-F1
#
_cell.length_a   1.000
_cell.length_b   1.000
_cell.length_c   1.000
_cell.angle_alpha   90.00
_cell.angle_beta   90.00
_cell.angle_gamma   90.00
#
_symmetry.space_group_name_H-M   'P 1'
#
loop_
_entity.id
_entity.type
_entity.pdbx_description
1 polymer ?
#
loop_
_entity_poly.entity_id
_entity_poly.type
_entity_poly.pdbx_seq_one_letter_code
_entity_poly.pdbx_strand_id
1 'polypeptide(L)'
;MVRFDGIEERRKDWMTTLTTFDLNLSDRSPLSNMLETIVQSKGTVLIQMVFEPRADWSRKAERHKGNLKQGVHSTAGLMLRSFIDALFGVSQEEKQERHRGDTPHEIGGTIHDSQTAGPRSGTSRMAQIDLKDPAHTYNLTIRAATSQEKCAQNLQDSLNQLSGQFYSIEGKYLGKHKNEYERMLKHALTYPTGWEMITRRKPMLVCNIKELASFITVPSIDSLPKASRGGTGGLPAAQSPLTSPNEEVFQKFSNGMTIGHAVTAIRDNDQDTIDISAIESKNEWTQKINHRDALSLSASDLTHHYIRAATTGSGKTVATINDMLTAHQDLDGPLILIDPKNGDMCENYLRCHRTLFGSLEDVEYIQIPEKNGKIPGMPFFDLRPLTRGAGREREAAIQDITDHYFQVLRFVLGRDTVDQAFVANEILKNLIKAKFDRNYGTDYFSIGELMEAAQQFQQWGKEVEDAVEDADKVNKAIPRTTDSQVRSILESHLTKDQTQFMNTTDAVLNRIRKLKERDFIWNMLSYTISEEYWDDENNWYDHSEIPMLDLKNILNSNKVLILDTGNLRSQSSQIFTVLFLSHLWTSVQSIWTPNSEDYITNVIIEESSDVARNEIVYNELLPKGREFNLSLGLIMQYPEQVLGEDPHANRRAYKEILNNVNTKIIGNIATDDMLAESLFHEDLETEEIKDRIAGLRRGEWVVQLPSTGFHESKPEILTLRPLPIPPGHKEGPFEVSPKTKLVRRRSRERHCLSRDHEAIDDTSGTRIATAGEENEPDEPTKSARASNTELSHQEIAFLEMVFDALTDGVKNYTLAQPMKELHWSEYAEDLVDQEYLEKIHLGRYQVYYYPTEKAQVELDRDLSPKEGGEYGGESPLHRIGTRLIATYYDQQGYDVSMYHTLENGDNSQKLDVYAKDTKESPDNSAKLVEVEITPEHRPHVEGDYEKLAEGYGDAIWVVENYDGAETLLNSLSNKLEDTPSKGTRSFEKINETLDDPGASKILGINNLREMVE
;
A
#
# COMPACT_ATOMS: atom_id res chain seq x y z
N MET A 1 -27.13 -31.89 -36.39
CA MET A 1 -27.83 -30.82 -35.64
C MET A 1 -29.10 -31.37 -35.02
N VAL A 2 -29.52 -30.80 -33.90
CA VAL A 2 -30.80 -31.05 -33.23
C VAL A 2 -31.51 -29.72 -33.11
N ARG A 3 -32.83 -29.72 -33.32
CA ARG A 3 -33.71 -28.58 -33.01
C ARG A 3 -34.80 -29.08 -32.07
N PHE A 4 -35.09 -28.35 -31.00
CA PHE A 4 -36.16 -28.71 -30.08
C PHE A 4 -37.45 -28.06 -30.54
N ASP A 5 -38.45 -28.90 -30.79
CA ASP A 5 -39.75 -28.49 -31.29
C ASP A 5 -40.78 -28.57 -30.14
N GLY A 6 -41.71 -27.62 -30.09
CA GLY A 6 -42.87 -27.67 -29.19
C GLY A 6 -43.94 -28.60 -29.73
N ILE A 7 -44.41 -29.52 -28.90
CA ILE A 7 -45.43 -30.51 -29.26
C ILE A 7 -46.71 -30.23 -28.48
N GLU A 8 -47.78 -30.01 -29.24
CA GLU A 8 -49.11 -29.75 -28.70
C GLU A 8 -49.92 -31.06 -28.68
N GLU A 9 -50.53 -31.44 -27.55
CA GLU A 9 -51.45 -32.60 -27.53
C GLU A 9 -52.70 -32.28 -28.36
N ARG A 10 -53.29 -31.11 -28.15
CA ARG A 10 -54.37 -30.51 -28.94
C ARG A 10 -53.93 -29.15 -29.51
N ARG A 11 -54.51 -28.75 -30.64
CA ARG A 11 -54.16 -27.46 -31.27
C ARG A 11 -54.38 -26.31 -30.27
N LYS A 12 -53.37 -25.44 -30.16
CA LYS A 12 -53.26 -24.30 -29.21
C LYS A 12 -52.81 -24.66 -27.80
N ASP A 13 -52.38 -25.89 -27.54
CA ASP A 13 -51.81 -26.23 -26.23
C ASP A 13 -50.46 -25.53 -25.97
N TRP A 14 -49.83 -24.88 -26.97
CA TRP A 14 -48.73 -23.93 -26.71
C TRP A 14 -49.10 -22.78 -25.73
N MET A 15 -50.40 -22.53 -25.52
CA MET A 15 -50.91 -21.59 -24.54
C MET A 15 -50.89 -22.12 -23.10
N THR A 16 -50.61 -23.41 -22.88
CA THR A 16 -50.48 -24.01 -21.54
C THR A 16 -49.03 -23.99 -21.06
N THR A 17 -48.82 -24.26 -19.78
CA THR A 17 -47.50 -24.16 -19.17
C THR A 17 -46.61 -25.38 -19.44
N LEU A 18 -45.31 -25.13 -19.61
CA LEU A 18 -44.23 -26.09 -19.45
C LEU A 18 -43.98 -26.34 -17.95
N THR A 19 -43.18 -27.36 -17.62
CA THR A 19 -42.81 -27.61 -16.22
C THR A 19 -41.84 -26.53 -15.74
N THR A 20 -42.18 -25.86 -14.64
CA THR A 20 -41.33 -24.85 -13.98
C THR A 20 -40.60 -25.47 -12.80
N PHE A 21 -39.33 -25.14 -12.62
CA PHE A 21 -38.54 -25.56 -11.47
C PHE A 21 -38.35 -24.37 -10.53
N ASP A 22 -38.49 -24.62 -9.23
CA ASP A 22 -38.05 -23.67 -8.22
C ASP A 22 -36.54 -23.90 -7.98
N LEU A 23 -35.74 -22.96 -8.47
CA LEU A 23 -34.27 -23.08 -8.46
C LEU A 23 -33.69 -23.09 -7.04
N ASN A 24 -34.46 -22.63 -6.03
CA ASN A 24 -34.03 -22.62 -4.63
C ASN A 24 -34.36 -23.92 -3.88
N LEU A 25 -35.24 -24.78 -4.41
CA LEU A 25 -35.73 -25.98 -3.74
C LEU A 25 -35.32 -27.29 -4.44
N SER A 26 -34.81 -27.24 -5.67
CA SER A 26 -34.48 -28.45 -6.43
C SER A 26 -32.99 -28.78 -6.39
N ASP A 27 -32.65 -29.99 -5.93
CA ASP A 27 -31.26 -30.50 -5.87
C ASP A 27 -30.59 -30.70 -7.25
N ARG A 28 -31.34 -30.57 -8.36
CA ARG A 28 -30.84 -30.87 -9.71
C ARG A 28 -31.39 -29.89 -10.75
N SER A 29 -30.50 -29.28 -11.53
CA SER A 29 -30.87 -28.26 -12.51
C SER A 29 -31.70 -28.78 -13.70
N PRO A 30 -32.61 -27.94 -14.25
CA PRO A 30 -33.35 -28.19 -15.49
C PRO A 30 -32.50 -28.51 -16.73
N LEU A 31 -31.23 -28.11 -16.75
CA LEU A 31 -30.31 -28.35 -17.88
C LEU A 31 -29.36 -29.53 -17.65
N SER A 32 -29.47 -30.22 -16.51
CA SER A 32 -28.50 -31.25 -16.10
C SER A 32 -28.30 -32.36 -17.12
N ASN A 33 -29.39 -32.94 -17.67
CA ASN A 33 -29.31 -34.03 -18.65
C ASN A 33 -28.65 -33.57 -19.96
N MET A 34 -28.88 -32.31 -20.34
CA MET A 34 -28.25 -31.70 -21.52
C MET A 34 -26.75 -31.54 -21.30
N LEU A 35 -26.35 -30.96 -20.16
CA LEU A 35 -24.94 -30.77 -19.80
C LEU A 35 -24.19 -32.10 -19.64
N GLU A 36 -24.78 -33.11 -18.99
CA GLU A 36 -24.22 -34.46 -18.88
C GLU A 36 -23.92 -35.06 -20.27
N THR A 37 -24.86 -34.92 -21.20
CA THR A 37 -24.71 -35.43 -22.56
C THR A 37 -23.59 -34.72 -23.33
N ILE A 38 -23.42 -33.41 -23.11
CA ILE A 38 -22.35 -32.61 -23.71
C ILE A 38 -20.99 -33.04 -23.16
N VAL A 39 -20.85 -33.14 -21.83
CA VAL A 39 -19.58 -33.48 -21.16
C VAL A 39 -19.09 -34.88 -21.55
N GLN A 40 -20.00 -35.81 -21.83
CA GLN A 40 -19.64 -37.16 -22.31
C GLN A 40 -19.22 -37.20 -23.79
N SER A 41 -19.41 -36.12 -24.55
CA SER A 41 -18.99 -36.07 -25.96
C SER A 41 -17.49 -35.78 -26.09
N LYS A 42 -16.83 -36.48 -27.01
CA LYS A 42 -15.42 -36.20 -27.37
C LYS A 42 -15.28 -35.14 -28.48
N GLY A 43 -16.37 -34.53 -28.92
CA GLY A 43 -16.38 -33.57 -30.03
C GLY A 43 -16.96 -32.23 -29.61
N THR A 44 -16.75 -31.19 -30.40
CA THR A 44 -17.31 -29.85 -30.17
C THR A 44 -18.83 -29.89 -30.22
N VAL A 45 -19.48 -29.27 -29.22
CA VAL A 45 -20.93 -29.07 -29.16
C VAL A 45 -21.20 -27.58 -28.99
N LEU A 46 -22.11 -27.04 -29.79
CA LEU A 46 -22.60 -25.67 -29.69
C LEU A 46 -24.11 -25.72 -29.46
N ILE A 47 -24.58 -25.08 -28.39
CA ILE A 47 -26.00 -24.94 -28.08
C ILE A 47 -26.37 -23.47 -28.21
N GLN A 48 -27.54 -23.22 -28.80
CA GLN A 48 -28.06 -21.88 -28.98
C GLN A 48 -29.52 -21.85 -28.55
N MET A 49 -29.84 -20.83 -27.76
CA MET A 49 -31.19 -20.46 -27.37
C MET A 49 -31.42 -19.02 -27.81
N VAL A 50 -32.40 -18.80 -28.67
CA VAL A 50 -32.77 -17.46 -29.16
C VAL A 50 -34.20 -17.20 -28.76
N PHE A 51 -34.48 -16.06 -28.13
CA PHE A 51 -35.84 -15.68 -27.78
C PHE A 51 -36.16 -14.23 -28.10
N GLU A 52 -37.44 -13.94 -28.27
CA GLU A 52 -37.98 -12.59 -28.44
C GLU A 52 -39.30 -12.44 -27.67
N PRO A 53 -39.66 -11.22 -27.25
CA PRO A 53 -40.99 -10.94 -26.71
C PRO A 53 -42.08 -11.30 -27.72
N ARG A 54 -43.12 -11.99 -27.26
CA ARG A 54 -44.30 -12.31 -28.07
C ARG A 54 -45.41 -11.29 -27.80
N ALA A 55 -46.07 -10.83 -28.85
CA ALA A 55 -47.19 -9.91 -28.72
C ALA A 55 -48.31 -10.48 -27.83
N ASP A 56 -48.94 -9.60 -27.03
CA ASP A 56 -50.03 -9.93 -26.12
C ASP A 56 -51.14 -10.71 -26.84
N TRP A 57 -51.43 -11.89 -26.30
CA TRP A 57 -52.47 -12.78 -26.82
C TRP A 57 -53.59 -13.04 -25.81
N SER A 58 -53.76 -12.20 -24.79
CA SER A 58 -54.83 -12.27 -23.78
C SER A 58 -56.23 -12.40 -24.39
N ARG A 59 -56.54 -11.59 -25.42
CA ARG A 59 -57.83 -11.68 -26.14
C ARG A 59 -58.03 -13.04 -26.82
N LYS A 60 -56.94 -13.64 -27.33
CA LYS A 60 -56.95 -14.96 -27.95
C LYS A 60 -57.07 -16.06 -26.90
N ALA A 61 -56.46 -15.88 -25.73
CA ALA A 61 -56.58 -16.75 -24.57
C ALA A 61 -58.04 -16.84 -24.11
N GLU A 62 -58.70 -15.70 -23.87
CA GLU A 62 -60.11 -15.66 -23.44
C GLU A 62 -61.06 -16.33 -24.45
N ARG A 63 -60.85 -16.07 -25.75
CA ARG A 63 -61.60 -16.76 -26.81
C ARG A 63 -61.35 -18.27 -26.81
N HIS A 64 -60.13 -18.70 -26.51
CA HIS A 64 -59.80 -20.12 -26.43
C HIS A 64 -60.40 -20.78 -25.19
N LYS A 65 -60.35 -20.13 -24.02
CA LYS A 65 -61.01 -20.58 -22.79
C LYS A 65 -62.53 -20.70 -22.98
N GLY A 66 -63.16 -19.73 -23.66
CA GLY A 66 -64.57 -19.81 -24.03
C GLY A 66 -64.90 -21.03 -24.91
N ASN A 67 -64.04 -21.34 -25.89
CA ASN A 67 -64.19 -22.54 -26.72
C ASN A 67 -64.01 -23.84 -25.91
N LEU A 68 -63.07 -23.86 -24.95
CA LEU A 68 -62.84 -24.99 -24.05
C LEU A 68 -64.06 -25.23 -23.14
N LYS A 69 -64.66 -24.17 -22.58
CA LYS A 69 -65.90 -24.25 -21.77
C LYS A 69 -67.10 -24.84 -22.54
N GLN A 70 -67.10 -24.75 -23.86
CA GLN A 70 -68.19 -25.22 -24.73
C GLN A 70 -67.86 -26.55 -25.43
N GLY A 71 -66.67 -27.13 -25.19
CA GLY A 71 -66.25 -28.40 -25.82
C GLY A 71 -66.07 -28.32 -27.34
N VAL A 72 -65.67 -27.16 -27.89
CA VAL A 72 -65.48 -26.95 -29.34
C VAL A 72 -64.05 -26.46 -29.63
N HIS A 73 -63.44 -26.90 -30.74
CA HIS A 73 -62.03 -26.59 -31.06
C HIS A 73 -61.82 -25.46 -32.09
N SER A 74 -62.89 -24.90 -32.67
CA SER A 74 -62.80 -23.76 -33.60
C SER A 74 -64.09 -22.93 -33.64
N THR A 75 -63.99 -21.67 -34.05
CA THR A 75 -65.14 -20.76 -34.20
C THR A 75 -66.10 -21.16 -35.31
N ALA A 76 -65.61 -21.86 -36.36
CA ALA A 76 -66.44 -22.47 -37.38
C ALA A 76 -67.24 -23.67 -36.83
N GLY A 77 -66.62 -24.48 -35.97
CA GLY A 77 -67.32 -25.54 -35.23
C GLY A 77 -68.38 -24.97 -34.28
N LEU A 78 -68.14 -23.79 -33.71
CA LEU A 78 -69.05 -23.10 -32.80
C LEU A 78 -70.29 -22.58 -33.56
N MET A 79 -70.11 -22.02 -34.77
CA MET A 79 -71.23 -21.64 -35.64
C MET A 79 -72.00 -22.84 -36.19
N LEU A 80 -71.31 -23.89 -36.68
CA LEU A 80 -71.97 -25.10 -37.18
C LEU A 80 -72.80 -25.77 -36.08
N ARG A 81 -72.26 -25.82 -34.85
CA ARG A 81 -72.91 -26.43 -33.70
C ARG A 81 -74.04 -25.56 -33.13
N SER A 82 -73.86 -24.23 -33.09
CA SER A 82 -74.95 -23.29 -32.74
C SER A 82 -76.09 -23.35 -33.76
N PHE A 83 -75.77 -23.53 -35.05
CA PHE A 83 -76.75 -23.70 -36.11
C PHE A 83 -77.49 -25.04 -35.99
N ILE A 84 -76.78 -26.14 -35.70
CA ILE A 84 -77.39 -27.46 -35.41
C ILE A 84 -78.27 -27.40 -34.15
N ASP A 85 -77.79 -26.78 -33.07
CA ASP A 85 -78.52 -26.66 -31.80
C ASP A 85 -79.78 -25.77 -31.95
N ALA A 86 -79.73 -24.73 -32.79
CA ALA A 86 -80.89 -23.88 -33.11
C ALA A 86 -81.90 -24.55 -34.05
N LEU A 87 -81.45 -25.48 -34.90
CA LEU A 87 -82.29 -26.16 -35.89
C LEU A 87 -82.97 -27.42 -35.33
N PHE A 88 -82.32 -28.14 -34.40
CA PHE A 88 -82.77 -29.46 -33.93
C PHE A 88 -83.21 -29.52 -32.46
N GLY A 89 -82.88 -28.53 -31.62
CA GLY A 89 -83.26 -28.51 -30.21
C GLY A 89 -82.54 -29.57 -29.37
N VAL A 90 -81.81 -29.15 -28.35
CA VAL A 90 -80.96 -30.04 -27.52
C VAL A 90 -81.72 -30.56 -26.30
N SER A 91 -81.67 -31.86 -26.02
CA SER A 91 -82.26 -32.46 -24.81
C SER A 91 -81.49 -32.07 -23.53
N GLN A 92 -82.13 -32.14 -22.36
CA GLN A 92 -81.50 -31.87 -21.05
C GLN A 92 -80.34 -32.84 -20.74
N GLU A 93 -80.39 -34.07 -21.26
CA GLU A 93 -79.34 -35.09 -21.09
C GLU A 93 -78.09 -34.78 -21.93
N GLU A 94 -78.25 -34.31 -23.18
CA GLU A 94 -77.11 -33.87 -23.99
C GLU A 94 -76.42 -32.62 -23.41
N LYS A 95 -77.15 -31.73 -22.75
CA LYS A 95 -76.55 -30.59 -22.03
C LYS A 95 -75.69 -31.05 -20.84
N GLN A 96 -76.08 -32.11 -20.14
CA GLN A 96 -75.30 -32.66 -19.02
C GLN A 96 -74.07 -33.45 -19.48
N GLU A 97 -74.12 -34.17 -20.59
CA GLU A 97 -72.93 -34.84 -21.16
C GLU A 97 -71.92 -33.84 -21.76
N ARG A 98 -72.39 -32.72 -22.33
CA ARG A 98 -71.52 -31.63 -22.81
C ARG A 98 -70.71 -30.95 -21.69
N HIS A 99 -71.17 -31.04 -20.44
CA HIS A 99 -70.45 -30.57 -19.25
C HIS A 99 -69.50 -31.61 -18.62
N ARG A 100 -69.46 -32.85 -19.11
CA ARG A 100 -68.65 -33.96 -18.57
C ARG A 100 -67.29 -34.18 -19.25
N GLY A 101 -66.94 -33.41 -20.28
CA GLY A 101 -65.83 -33.72 -21.18
C GLY A 101 -64.40 -33.39 -20.73
N ASP A 102 -64.15 -32.69 -19.62
CA ASP A 102 -62.77 -32.35 -19.18
C ASP A 102 -62.69 -31.98 -17.68
N THR A 103 -63.26 -32.82 -16.80
CA THR A 103 -63.02 -32.75 -15.34
C THR A 103 -62.68 -34.14 -14.81
N PRO A 104 -61.50 -34.35 -14.17
CA PRO A 104 -61.25 -35.54 -13.37
C PRO A 104 -62.27 -35.68 -12.25
N HIS A 105 -62.63 -36.92 -11.91
CA HIS A 105 -63.45 -37.25 -10.74
C HIS A 105 -62.73 -36.78 -9.46
N GLU A 106 -63.25 -35.73 -8.81
CA GLU A 106 -63.57 -35.70 -7.38
C GLU A 106 -64.21 -34.37 -6.98
N ILE A 107 -65.06 -34.45 -5.96
CA ILE A 107 -66.08 -33.49 -5.57
C ILE A 107 -65.51 -32.49 -4.57
N GLY A 108 -65.82 -31.20 -4.77
CA GLY A 108 -66.12 -30.29 -3.66
C GLY A 108 -65.11 -29.16 -3.39
N GLY A 109 -65.63 -27.93 -3.34
CA GLY A 109 -65.00 -26.81 -2.63
C GLY A 109 -64.62 -25.63 -3.49
N THR A 110 -65.40 -24.55 -3.40
CA THR A 110 -64.91 -23.18 -3.59
C THR A 110 -63.81 -22.93 -2.57
N ILE A 111 -62.55 -22.86 -2.99
CA ILE A 111 -61.44 -22.39 -2.16
C ILE A 111 -60.66 -21.35 -2.96
N HIS A 112 -60.55 -20.15 -2.38
CA HIS A 112 -59.59 -19.13 -2.73
C HIS A 112 -58.17 -19.69 -2.50
N ASP A 113 -57.40 -19.95 -3.55
CA ASP A 113 -55.97 -20.29 -3.45
C ASP A 113 -55.13 -19.13 -4.01
N SER A 114 -54.94 -18.10 -3.18
CA SER A 114 -53.87 -17.10 -3.35
C SER A 114 -52.59 -17.49 -2.60
N GLN A 115 -52.47 -18.73 -2.12
CA GLN A 115 -51.33 -19.18 -1.34
C GLN A 115 -51.08 -20.68 -1.58
N THR A 116 -50.30 -21.02 -2.62
CA THR A 116 -49.42 -22.21 -2.68
C THR A 116 -48.73 -22.30 -4.04
N ALA A 117 -47.43 -22.59 -4.04
CA ALA A 117 -46.57 -22.62 -5.22
C ALA A 117 -46.62 -24.00 -5.92
N GLY A 118 -46.85 -24.01 -7.24
CA GLY A 118 -46.57 -25.15 -8.13
C GLY A 118 -47.79 -25.84 -8.76
N PRO A 119 -47.70 -26.31 -10.02
CA PRO A 119 -48.78 -27.02 -10.70
C PRO A 119 -48.97 -28.43 -10.12
N ARG A 120 -50.17 -28.75 -9.60
CA ARG A 120 -50.55 -30.13 -9.27
C ARG A 120 -50.94 -30.91 -10.54
N SER A 121 -50.65 -32.21 -10.55
CA SER A 121 -51.24 -33.17 -11.48
C SER A 121 -52.77 -33.10 -11.36
N GLY A 122 -53.46 -32.64 -12.42
CA GLY A 122 -54.92 -32.46 -12.43
C GLY A 122 -55.41 -31.03 -12.69
N THR A 123 -54.54 -30.04 -12.90
CA THR A 123 -54.97 -28.69 -13.32
C THR A 123 -55.57 -28.71 -14.73
N SER A 124 -56.73 -28.08 -14.91
CA SER A 124 -57.39 -28.02 -16.22
C SER A 124 -56.60 -27.17 -17.22
N ARG A 125 -56.74 -27.45 -18.53
CA ARG A 125 -56.15 -26.62 -19.61
C ARG A 125 -56.44 -25.13 -19.44
N MET A 126 -57.63 -24.78 -18.94
CA MET A 126 -58.03 -23.40 -18.69
C MET A 126 -57.16 -22.73 -17.63
N ALA A 127 -56.93 -23.39 -16.49
CA ALA A 127 -56.10 -22.88 -15.42
C ALA A 127 -54.62 -22.76 -15.84
N GLN A 128 -54.12 -23.67 -16.68
CA GLN A 128 -52.76 -23.56 -17.21
C GLN A 128 -52.59 -22.38 -18.18
N ILE A 129 -53.64 -21.99 -18.92
CA ILE A 129 -53.60 -20.78 -19.75
C ILE A 129 -53.53 -19.52 -18.89
N ASP A 130 -54.19 -19.49 -17.73
CA ASP A 130 -54.07 -18.39 -16.77
C ASP A 130 -52.65 -18.29 -16.20
N LEU A 131 -52.04 -19.42 -15.82
CA LEU A 131 -50.65 -19.47 -15.32
C LEU A 131 -49.60 -19.09 -16.38
N LYS A 132 -49.93 -19.19 -17.67
CA LYS A 132 -49.03 -18.83 -18.77
C LYS A 132 -48.80 -17.31 -18.90
N ASP A 133 -49.64 -16.49 -18.26
CA ASP A 133 -49.61 -15.02 -18.34
C ASP A 133 -49.51 -14.50 -19.80
N PRO A 134 -50.63 -14.47 -20.55
CA PRO A 134 -50.65 -14.16 -21.99
C PRO A 134 -50.07 -12.80 -22.41
N ALA A 135 -49.88 -11.88 -21.47
CA ALA A 135 -49.27 -10.57 -21.70
C ALA A 135 -47.74 -10.61 -21.68
N HIS A 136 -47.13 -11.58 -20.97
CA HIS A 136 -45.70 -11.66 -20.72
C HIS A 136 -45.12 -13.01 -21.17
N THR A 137 -45.18 -13.27 -22.47
CA THR A 137 -44.64 -14.49 -23.09
C THR A 137 -43.57 -14.19 -24.12
N TYR A 138 -42.73 -15.20 -24.38
CA TYR A 138 -41.59 -15.15 -25.30
C TYR A 138 -41.67 -16.30 -26.29
N ASN A 139 -41.26 -16.03 -27.53
CA ASN A 139 -40.97 -17.06 -28.52
C ASN A 139 -39.53 -17.54 -28.30
N LEU A 140 -39.30 -18.85 -28.21
CA LEU A 140 -37.98 -19.43 -27.94
C LEU A 140 -37.64 -20.50 -28.99
N THR A 141 -36.48 -20.39 -29.63
CA THR A 141 -35.92 -21.45 -30.49
C THR A 141 -34.68 -22.03 -29.83
N ILE A 142 -34.62 -23.36 -29.68
CA ILE A 142 -33.47 -24.06 -29.12
C ILE A 142 -32.86 -24.98 -30.18
N ARG A 143 -31.55 -24.88 -30.38
CA ARG A 143 -30.78 -25.69 -31.34
C ARG A 143 -29.48 -26.18 -30.72
N ALA A 144 -29.02 -27.35 -31.18
CA ALA A 144 -27.68 -27.86 -30.89
C ALA A 144 -26.98 -28.34 -32.17
N ALA A 145 -25.71 -27.98 -32.33
CA ALA A 145 -24.82 -28.46 -33.38
C ALA A 145 -23.64 -29.20 -32.74
N THR A 146 -23.24 -30.34 -33.32
CA THR A 146 -22.10 -31.12 -32.83
C THR A 146 -21.37 -31.77 -34.00
N SER A 147 -20.07 -31.99 -33.84
CA SER A 147 -19.25 -32.75 -34.79
C SER A 147 -19.50 -34.27 -34.73
N GLN A 148 -20.21 -34.78 -33.70
CA GLN A 148 -20.47 -36.20 -33.52
C GLN A 148 -21.97 -36.54 -33.63
N GLU A 149 -22.31 -37.45 -34.54
CA GLU A 149 -23.69 -37.91 -34.74
C GLU A 149 -24.31 -38.52 -33.48
N LYS A 150 -23.55 -39.36 -32.75
CA LYS A 150 -24.02 -39.99 -31.52
C LYS A 150 -24.39 -38.98 -30.43
N CYS A 151 -23.61 -37.90 -30.31
CA CYS A 151 -23.93 -36.81 -29.37
C CYS A 151 -25.23 -36.09 -29.78
N ALA A 152 -25.42 -35.82 -31.08
CA ALA A 152 -26.65 -35.20 -31.57
C ALA A 152 -27.88 -36.09 -31.30
N GLN A 153 -27.74 -37.41 -31.44
CA GLN A 153 -28.85 -38.33 -31.17
C GLN A 153 -29.22 -38.34 -29.68
N ASN A 154 -28.23 -38.36 -28.79
CA ASN A 154 -28.44 -38.33 -27.33
C ASN A 154 -29.05 -37.00 -26.84
N LEU A 155 -28.69 -35.87 -27.47
CA LEU A 155 -29.21 -34.56 -27.10
C LEU A 155 -30.72 -34.41 -27.33
N GLN A 156 -31.36 -35.27 -28.13
CA GLN A 156 -32.79 -35.16 -28.44
C GLN A 156 -33.68 -35.24 -27.18
N ASP A 157 -33.29 -36.06 -26.21
CA ASP A 157 -34.09 -36.31 -25.00
C ASP A 157 -33.70 -35.41 -23.82
N SER A 158 -32.71 -34.54 -24.01
CA SER A 158 -32.06 -33.80 -22.93
C SER A 158 -32.97 -32.79 -22.21
N LEU A 159 -34.02 -32.30 -22.88
CA LEU A 159 -34.96 -31.30 -22.35
C LEU A 159 -36.36 -31.88 -22.07
N ASN A 160 -36.56 -33.19 -22.21
CA ASN A 160 -37.88 -33.81 -22.05
C ASN A 160 -38.49 -33.56 -20.67
N GLN A 161 -37.65 -33.43 -19.63
CA GLN A 161 -38.07 -33.14 -18.26
C GLN A 161 -38.76 -31.77 -18.07
N LEU A 162 -38.59 -30.86 -19.02
CA LEU A 162 -39.25 -29.55 -19.02
C LEU A 162 -40.63 -29.58 -19.69
N SER A 163 -41.03 -30.73 -20.25
CA SER A 163 -42.35 -30.91 -20.83
C SER A 163 -43.44 -30.73 -19.78
N GLY A 164 -44.46 -29.92 -20.10
CA GLY A 164 -45.67 -29.78 -19.30
C GLY A 164 -46.71 -30.84 -19.63
N GLN A 165 -47.88 -30.75 -18.99
CA GLN A 165 -48.93 -31.77 -19.11
C GLN A 165 -49.54 -31.86 -20.52
N PHE A 166 -49.80 -30.72 -21.17
CA PHE A 166 -50.45 -30.65 -22.49
C PHE A 166 -49.53 -30.11 -23.59
N TYR A 167 -48.36 -29.58 -23.19
CA TYR A 167 -47.38 -28.97 -24.07
C TYR A 167 -45.99 -29.50 -23.73
N SER A 168 -45.38 -30.24 -24.65
CA SER A 168 -44.11 -30.91 -24.44
C SER A 168 -43.00 -30.41 -25.36
N ILE A 169 -41.77 -30.76 -25.02
CA ILE A 169 -40.56 -30.42 -25.77
C ILE A 169 -39.98 -31.71 -26.30
N GLU A 170 -39.67 -31.75 -27.59
CA GLU A 170 -39.08 -32.94 -28.21
C GLU A 170 -37.96 -32.54 -29.16
N GLY A 171 -36.79 -33.16 -29.01
CA GLY A 171 -35.65 -32.93 -29.90
C GLY A 171 -35.82 -33.63 -31.24
N LYS A 172 -35.66 -32.90 -32.34
CA LYS A 172 -35.65 -33.43 -33.70
C LYS A 172 -34.23 -33.44 -34.25
N TYR A 173 -33.66 -34.62 -34.47
CA TYR A 173 -32.40 -34.76 -35.20
C TYR A 173 -32.56 -34.36 -36.68
N LEU A 174 -31.80 -33.36 -37.11
CA LEU A 174 -31.85 -32.79 -38.46
C LEU A 174 -30.67 -33.22 -39.35
N GLY A 175 -29.71 -33.99 -38.83
CA GLY A 175 -28.49 -34.32 -39.56
C GLY A 175 -27.69 -33.06 -39.96
N LYS A 176 -27.18 -33.03 -41.19
CA LYS A 176 -26.53 -31.86 -41.80
C LYS A 176 -27.58 -30.95 -42.47
N HIS A 177 -28.02 -29.90 -41.77
CA HIS A 177 -29.12 -29.04 -42.22
C HIS A 177 -28.67 -27.58 -42.45
N LYS A 178 -28.31 -27.26 -43.70
CA LYS A 178 -27.70 -25.96 -44.09
C LYS A 178 -28.51 -24.74 -43.61
N ASN A 179 -29.82 -24.72 -43.85
CA ASN A 179 -30.66 -23.56 -43.52
C ASN A 179 -30.78 -23.29 -42.00
N GLU A 180 -30.76 -24.34 -41.18
CA GLU A 180 -30.84 -24.18 -39.72
C GLU A 180 -29.48 -23.81 -39.14
N TYR A 181 -28.40 -24.30 -39.75
CA TYR A 181 -27.05 -23.87 -39.43
C TYR A 181 -26.81 -22.39 -39.78
N GLU A 182 -27.26 -21.92 -40.95
CA GLU A 182 -27.19 -20.51 -41.33
C GLU A 182 -28.00 -19.61 -40.39
N ARG A 183 -29.19 -20.06 -39.95
CA ARG A 183 -29.98 -19.34 -38.94
C ARG A 183 -29.29 -19.31 -37.59
N MET A 184 -28.60 -20.39 -37.22
CA MET A 184 -27.81 -20.46 -36.00
C MET A 184 -26.65 -19.45 -36.03
N LEU A 185 -25.93 -19.34 -37.15
CA LEU A 185 -24.88 -18.34 -37.33
C LEU A 185 -25.39 -16.89 -37.29
N LYS A 186 -26.65 -16.65 -37.69
CA LYS A 186 -27.29 -15.33 -37.70
C LYS A 186 -28.11 -15.01 -36.45
N HIS A 187 -28.06 -15.87 -35.43
CA HIS A 187 -28.88 -15.74 -34.20
C HIS A 187 -30.38 -15.55 -34.47
N ALA A 188 -30.91 -16.18 -35.53
CA ALA A 188 -32.30 -15.99 -35.96
C ALA A 188 -33.24 -17.09 -35.41
N LEU A 189 -34.49 -16.72 -35.09
CA LEU A 189 -35.55 -17.65 -34.71
C LEU A 189 -35.99 -18.54 -35.88
N THR A 190 -36.47 -19.76 -35.58
CA THR A 190 -37.18 -20.58 -36.58
C THR A 190 -38.68 -20.47 -36.37
N TYR A 191 -39.33 -19.67 -37.21
CA TYR A 191 -40.80 -19.66 -37.25
C TYR A 191 -41.34 -20.88 -38.04
N PRO A 192 -42.52 -21.41 -37.65
CA PRO A 192 -43.21 -22.44 -38.43
C PRO A 192 -43.60 -21.91 -39.82
N THR A 193 -43.33 -22.70 -40.86
CA THR A 193 -43.66 -22.33 -42.26
C THR A 193 -44.73 -23.25 -42.87
N GLY A 194 -45.63 -22.68 -43.69
CA GLY A 194 -46.58 -23.46 -44.50
C GLY A 194 -47.34 -24.56 -43.74
N TRP A 195 -47.00 -25.82 -44.04
CA TRP A 195 -47.62 -27.01 -43.44
C TRP A 195 -47.32 -27.15 -41.93
N GLU A 196 -46.17 -26.67 -41.45
CA GLU A 196 -45.79 -26.69 -40.03
C GLU A 196 -46.69 -25.78 -39.17
N MET A 197 -47.37 -24.78 -39.77
CA MET A 197 -48.39 -23.99 -39.05
C MET A 197 -49.65 -24.80 -38.76
N ILE A 198 -49.87 -25.90 -39.48
CA ILE A 198 -51.08 -26.72 -39.36
C ILE A 198 -50.86 -27.93 -38.44
N THR A 199 -49.64 -28.46 -38.38
CA THR A 199 -49.24 -29.60 -37.53
C THR A 199 -49.24 -29.26 -36.04
N ARG A 200 -49.24 -30.29 -35.19
CA ARG A 200 -49.13 -30.18 -33.72
C ARG A 200 -47.69 -29.99 -33.22
N ARG A 201 -46.70 -30.30 -34.06
CA ARG A 201 -45.28 -30.04 -33.82
C ARG A 201 -44.90 -28.69 -34.43
N LYS A 202 -44.30 -27.79 -33.63
CA LYS A 202 -43.85 -26.45 -34.02
C LYS A 202 -42.34 -26.30 -33.77
N PRO A 203 -41.58 -25.65 -34.67
CA PRO A 203 -40.13 -25.47 -34.52
C PRO A 203 -39.72 -24.35 -33.55
N MET A 204 -40.63 -23.99 -32.64
CA MET A 204 -40.50 -22.87 -31.70
C MET A 204 -41.33 -23.16 -30.46
N LEU A 205 -40.81 -22.76 -29.31
CA LEU A 205 -41.46 -22.82 -28.01
C LEU A 205 -42.10 -21.48 -27.65
N VAL A 206 -43.15 -21.51 -26.83
CA VAL A 206 -43.72 -20.32 -26.20
C VAL A 206 -43.60 -20.48 -24.69
N CYS A 207 -42.91 -19.54 -24.05
CA CYS A 207 -42.56 -19.60 -22.63
C CYS A 207 -42.99 -18.30 -21.93
N ASN A 208 -43.50 -18.39 -20.70
CA ASN A 208 -43.57 -17.24 -19.79
C ASN A 208 -42.21 -17.00 -19.13
N ILE A 209 -42.09 -15.96 -18.28
CA ILE A 209 -40.83 -15.60 -17.62
C ILE A 209 -40.25 -16.76 -16.77
N LYS A 210 -41.10 -17.44 -15.98
CA LYS A 210 -40.67 -18.53 -15.10
C LYS A 210 -40.18 -19.76 -15.87
N GLU A 211 -40.84 -20.08 -16.98
CA GLU A 211 -40.44 -21.16 -17.87
C GLU A 211 -39.18 -20.81 -18.64
N LEU A 212 -39.05 -19.56 -19.11
CA LEU A 212 -37.86 -19.08 -19.82
C LEU A 212 -36.62 -19.15 -18.93
N ALA A 213 -36.75 -18.79 -17.65
CA ALA A 213 -35.67 -18.88 -16.65
C ALA A 213 -35.07 -20.30 -16.57
N SER A 214 -35.87 -21.35 -16.77
CA SER A 214 -35.40 -22.74 -16.75
C SER A 214 -34.46 -23.09 -17.91
N PHE A 215 -34.42 -22.28 -18.97
CA PHE A 215 -33.55 -22.48 -20.13
C PHE A 215 -32.29 -21.60 -20.10
N ILE A 216 -32.36 -20.42 -19.47
CA ILE A 216 -31.28 -19.44 -19.50
C ILE A 216 -30.45 -19.40 -18.21
N THR A 217 -30.91 -20.03 -17.12
CA THR A 217 -30.18 -20.04 -15.85
C THR A 217 -29.27 -21.27 -15.77
N VAL A 218 -27.95 -21.03 -15.70
CA VAL A 218 -26.95 -22.08 -15.44
C VAL A 218 -26.72 -22.12 -13.92
N PRO A 219 -26.86 -23.29 -13.27
CA PRO A 219 -26.77 -23.38 -11.82
C PRO A 219 -25.29 -23.45 -11.32
N SER A 220 -25.09 -23.34 -10.01
CA SER A 220 -23.78 -23.64 -9.38
C SER A 220 -23.34 -25.10 -9.65
N ILE A 221 -22.03 -25.34 -9.73
CA ILE A 221 -21.43 -26.67 -9.93
C ILE A 221 -21.88 -27.70 -8.87
N ASP A 222 -22.27 -27.24 -7.69
CA ASP A 222 -22.68 -28.11 -6.58
C ASP A 222 -23.99 -28.85 -6.91
N SER A 223 -24.88 -28.19 -7.66
CA SER A 223 -26.11 -28.78 -8.20
C SER A 223 -25.88 -29.64 -9.46
N LEU A 224 -24.66 -29.64 -10.01
CA LEU A 224 -24.31 -30.46 -11.15
C LEU A 224 -23.92 -31.89 -10.70
N PRO A 225 -24.36 -32.90 -11.44
CA PRO A 225 -23.94 -34.30 -11.27
C PRO A 225 -22.41 -34.44 -11.33
N LYS A 226 -21.83 -35.35 -10.53
CA LYS A 226 -20.37 -35.50 -10.32
C LYS A 226 -19.55 -35.58 -11.62
N ALA A 227 -20.10 -36.20 -12.67
CA ALA A 227 -19.47 -36.30 -13.99
C ALA A 227 -19.40 -34.95 -14.74
N SER A 228 -20.36 -34.06 -14.50
CA SER A 228 -20.46 -32.74 -15.14
C SER A 228 -19.68 -31.65 -14.39
N ARG A 229 -19.31 -31.88 -13.12
CA ARG A 229 -18.50 -30.95 -12.33
C ARG A 229 -17.12 -30.70 -12.95
N GLY A 230 -16.40 -31.76 -13.30
CA GLY A 230 -15.07 -31.63 -13.92
C GLY A 230 -15.06 -31.11 -15.36
N GLY A 231 -16.20 -31.13 -16.07
CA GLY A 231 -16.27 -30.80 -17.49
C GLY A 231 -16.87 -29.43 -17.84
N THR A 232 -17.55 -28.77 -16.89
CA THR A 232 -18.20 -27.47 -17.13
C THR A 232 -17.30 -26.27 -16.87
N GLY A 233 -16.19 -26.46 -16.15
CA GLY A 233 -15.30 -25.36 -15.73
C GLY A 233 -15.94 -24.37 -14.74
N GLY A 234 -17.14 -24.67 -14.24
CA GLY A 234 -17.81 -23.89 -13.20
C GLY A 234 -17.08 -23.97 -11.87
N LEU A 235 -17.22 -22.94 -11.03
CA LEU A 235 -16.64 -22.93 -9.69
C LEU A 235 -17.68 -23.36 -8.65
N PRO A 236 -17.26 -23.97 -7.51
CA PRO A 236 -18.09 -24.13 -6.31
C PRO A 236 -18.85 -22.85 -5.96
N ALA A 237 -20.03 -22.95 -5.33
CA ALA A 237 -20.76 -21.77 -4.87
C ALA A 237 -19.90 -20.89 -3.96
N ALA A 238 -19.09 -21.52 -3.11
CA ALA A 238 -18.11 -20.86 -2.23
C ALA A 238 -16.99 -20.12 -2.99
N GLN A 239 -16.74 -20.47 -4.27
CA GLN A 239 -15.74 -19.87 -5.15
C GLN A 239 -16.36 -19.00 -6.25
N SER A 240 -17.68 -18.82 -6.23
CA SER A 240 -18.37 -17.86 -7.09
C SER A 240 -18.36 -16.49 -6.40
N PRO A 241 -18.18 -15.38 -7.14
CA PRO A 241 -18.17 -14.04 -6.55
C PRO A 241 -19.41 -13.80 -5.68
N LEU A 242 -19.18 -13.24 -4.50
CA LEU A 242 -20.21 -13.01 -3.48
C LEU A 242 -21.36 -12.13 -4.00
N THR A 243 -21.02 -11.05 -4.68
CA THR A 243 -21.95 -10.17 -5.41
C THR A 243 -21.25 -9.66 -6.68
N SER A 244 -22.03 -9.24 -7.67
CA SER A 244 -21.49 -8.37 -8.73
C SER A 244 -21.65 -6.93 -8.22
N PRO A 245 -20.56 -6.21 -7.93
CA PRO A 245 -20.64 -4.87 -7.37
C PRO A 245 -21.51 -3.97 -8.25
N ASN A 246 -22.33 -3.12 -7.62
CA ASN A 246 -23.07 -2.07 -8.34
C ASN A 246 -22.08 -1.00 -8.85
N GLU A 247 -22.44 -0.30 -9.93
CA GLU A 247 -21.59 0.77 -10.50
C GLU A 247 -21.31 1.89 -9.50
N GLU A 248 -22.22 2.13 -8.56
CA GLU A 248 -22.06 3.10 -7.47
C GLU A 248 -20.87 2.78 -6.56
N VAL A 249 -20.56 1.49 -6.34
CA VAL A 249 -19.42 1.07 -5.52
C VAL A 249 -18.12 1.44 -6.22
N PHE A 250 -18.00 1.13 -7.51
CA PHE A 250 -16.80 1.50 -8.29
C PHE A 250 -16.61 3.01 -8.38
N GLN A 251 -17.69 3.79 -8.48
CA GLN A 251 -17.57 5.25 -8.46
C GLN A 251 -17.05 5.77 -7.12
N LYS A 252 -17.57 5.23 -6.01
CA LYS A 252 -17.18 5.68 -4.68
C LYS A 252 -15.75 5.32 -4.31
N PHE A 253 -15.36 4.08 -4.59
CA PHE A 253 -14.06 3.53 -4.22
C PHE A 253 -13.11 3.55 -5.42
N SER A 254 -12.92 4.73 -6.03
CA SER A 254 -12.12 4.91 -7.26
C SER A 254 -10.82 5.70 -7.07
N ASN A 255 -10.63 6.36 -5.92
CA ASN A 255 -9.48 7.23 -5.67
C ASN A 255 -8.85 6.94 -4.30
N GLY A 256 -7.52 7.04 -4.21
CA GLY A 256 -6.76 6.83 -2.97
C GLY A 256 -6.01 5.50 -2.93
N MET A 257 -5.96 4.86 -1.76
CA MET A 257 -5.20 3.63 -1.55
C MET A 257 -5.88 2.42 -2.24
N THR A 258 -5.32 1.94 -3.34
CA THR A 258 -5.88 0.82 -4.12
C THR A 258 -5.62 -0.53 -3.46
N ILE A 259 -6.69 -1.25 -3.12
CA ILE A 259 -6.63 -2.49 -2.32
C ILE A 259 -6.75 -3.79 -3.13
N GLY A 260 -7.19 -3.71 -4.39
CA GLY A 260 -7.35 -4.87 -5.27
C GLY A 260 -8.38 -4.67 -6.38
N HIS A 261 -8.61 -5.70 -7.19
CA HIS A 261 -9.60 -5.72 -8.26
C HIS A 261 -10.84 -6.51 -7.87
N ALA A 262 -12.02 -5.93 -7.93
CA ALA A 262 -13.28 -6.62 -7.64
C ALA A 262 -13.56 -7.71 -8.68
N VAL A 263 -13.87 -8.92 -8.22
CA VAL A 263 -14.25 -10.03 -9.11
C VAL A 263 -15.70 -9.86 -9.53
N THR A 264 -15.94 -9.55 -10.81
CA THR A 264 -17.30 -9.42 -11.37
C THR A 264 -17.78 -10.74 -11.99
N ALA A 265 -19.11 -10.97 -12.04
CA ALA A 265 -19.68 -12.19 -12.64
C ALA A 265 -19.62 -12.19 -14.19
N ILE A 266 -19.43 -11.02 -14.81
CA ILE A 266 -19.25 -10.88 -16.26
C ILE A 266 -17.78 -11.16 -16.57
N ARG A 267 -17.46 -12.43 -16.83
CA ARG A 267 -16.13 -12.82 -17.31
C ARG A 267 -15.94 -12.36 -18.75
N ASP A 268 -15.08 -11.37 -18.96
CA ASP A 268 -14.23 -11.43 -20.14
C ASP A 268 -13.35 -12.66 -20.01
N ASN A 269 -13.45 -13.50 -21.03
CA ASN A 269 -12.86 -14.83 -21.09
C ASN A 269 -11.40 -14.76 -21.53
N ASP A 270 -10.72 -13.64 -21.27
CA ASP A 270 -9.28 -13.63 -21.35
C ASP A 270 -8.78 -14.48 -20.21
N GLN A 271 -8.21 -15.62 -20.62
CA GLN A 271 -7.34 -16.48 -19.83
C GLN A 271 -6.05 -15.75 -19.41
N ASP A 272 -6.11 -14.44 -19.19
CA ASP A 272 -5.17 -13.79 -18.31
C ASP A 272 -5.56 -14.29 -16.92
N THR A 273 -5.02 -15.48 -16.59
CA THR A 273 -4.52 -15.69 -15.25
C THR A 273 -3.75 -14.42 -14.91
N ILE A 274 -4.38 -13.51 -14.17
CA ILE A 274 -3.67 -12.49 -13.42
C ILE A 274 -2.93 -13.30 -12.34
N ASP A 275 -1.92 -14.03 -12.79
CA ASP A 275 -0.83 -14.43 -11.92
C ASP A 275 -0.28 -13.12 -11.37
N ILE A 276 0.02 -13.12 -10.08
CA ILE A 276 0.80 -12.07 -9.43
C ILE A 276 2.17 -12.09 -10.13
N SER A 277 2.22 -11.43 -11.27
CA SER A 277 3.34 -11.38 -12.18
C SER A 277 3.94 -10.00 -12.03
N ALA A 278 5.25 -9.96 -12.20
CA ALA A 278 5.94 -8.71 -12.23
C ALA A 278 5.58 -7.96 -13.51
N ILE A 279 5.22 -6.71 -13.31
CA ILE A 279 4.95 -5.81 -14.42
C ILE A 279 6.27 -5.37 -15.04
N GLU A 280 6.29 -5.30 -16.38
CA GLU A 280 7.47 -4.94 -17.17
C GLU A 280 7.57 -3.43 -17.46
N SER A 281 6.56 -2.63 -17.10
CA SER A 281 6.57 -1.16 -17.31
C SER A 281 5.75 -0.38 -16.27
N LYS A 282 6.17 0.86 -15.96
CA LYS A 282 5.37 1.77 -15.10
C LYS A 282 3.95 1.98 -15.63
N ASN A 283 3.82 2.17 -16.95
CA ASN A 283 2.55 2.44 -17.60
C ASN A 283 1.55 1.28 -17.45
N GLU A 284 2.02 0.03 -17.51
CA GLU A 284 1.18 -1.14 -17.29
C GLU A 284 0.69 -1.20 -15.84
N TRP A 285 1.54 -0.88 -14.87
CA TRP A 285 1.12 -0.81 -13.46
C TRP A 285 0.06 0.27 -13.24
N THR A 286 0.28 1.47 -13.77
CA THR A 286 -0.69 2.57 -13.74
C THR A 286 -2.01 2.18 -14.40
N GLN A 287 -1.98 1.43 -15.51
CA GLN A 287 -3.21 0.93 -16.16
C GLN A 287 -3.95 -0.10 -15.31
N LYS A 288 -3.22 -0.97 -14.61
CA LYS A 288 -3.82 -1.96 -13.69
C LYS A 288 -4.48 -1.26 -12.50
N ILE A 289 -3.78 -0.36 -11.80
CA ILE A 289 -4.38 0.32 -10.63
C ILE A 289 -5.55 1.26 -11.00
N ASN A 290 -5.57 1.79 -12.22
CA ASN A 290 -6.68 2.63 -12.73
C ASN A 290 -7.73 1.84 -13.54
N HIS A 291 -7.65 0.51 -13.53
CA HIS A 291 -8.63 -0.30 -14.22
C HIS A 291 -10.01 -0.13 -13.56
N ARG A 292 -11.09 -0.24 -14.34
CA ARG A 292 -12.45 0.06 -13.85
C ARG A 292 -12.87 -0.76 -12.64
N ASP A 293 -12.37 -1.99 -12.52
CA ASP A 293 -12.69 -2.90 -11.42
C ASP A 293 -11.73 -2.75 -10.22
N ALA A 294 -10.75 -1.85 -10.27
CA ALA A 294 -9.90 -1.53 -9.13
C ALA A 294 -10.72 -0.79 -8.07
N LEU A 295 -10.52 -1.17 -6.81
CA LEU A 295 -11.13 -0.52 -5.66
C LEU A 295 -10.05 0.19 -4.84
N SER A 296 -10.31 1.47 -4.54
CA SER A 296 -9.42 2.35 -3.79
C SER A 296 -10.14 3.01 -2.62
N LEU A 297 -9.43 3.17 -1.51
CA LEU A 297 -9.94 3.80 -0.30
C LEU A 297 -9.46 5.25 -0.23
N SER A 298 -10.41 6.18 -0.12
CA SER A 298 -10.11 7.59 0.11
C SER A 298 -9.53 7.83 1.51
N ALA A 299 -8.99 9.03 1.77
CA ALA A 299 -8.59 9.42 3.12
C ALA A 299 -9.74 9.26 4.12
N SER A 300 -10.97 9.65 3.74
CA SER A 300 -12.17 9.51 4.58
C SER A 300 -12.50 8.05 4.91
N ASP A 301 -12.28 7.12 3.98
CA ASP A 301 -12.47 5.69 4.20
C ASP A 301 -11.40 5.14 5.16
N LEU A 302 -10.16 5.57 5.00
CA LEU A 302 -9.01 5.15 5.81
C LEU A 302 -9.08 5.63 7.27
N THR A 303 -9.75 6.74 7.57
CA THR A 303 -9.98 7.18 8.97
C THR A 303 -10.71 6.15 9.82
N HIS A 304 -11.38 5.17 9.20
CA HIS A 304 -12.07 4.07 9.88
C HIS A 304 -11.22 2.79 9.99
N HIS A 305 -9.91 2.91 9.76
CA HIS A 305 -8.92 1.86 9.88
C HIS A 305 -9.17 0.65 8.96
N TYR A 306 -8.15 -0.19 8.80
CA TYR A 306 -8.29 -1.42 8.02
C TYR A 306 -7.48 -2.57 8.62
N ILE A 307 -7.96 -3.78 8.41
CA ILE A 307 -7.26 -5.01 8.78
C ILE A 307 -7.03 -5.85 7.52
N ARG A 308 -5.79 -6.33 7.35
CA ARG A 308 -5.44 -7.30 6.30
C ARG A 308 -4.94 -8.57 6.95
N ALA A 309 -5.73 -9.64 6.86
CA ALA A 309 -5.42 -10.92 7.50
C ALA A 309 -5.38 -12.05 6.47
N ALA A 310 -4.24 -12.74 6.39
CA ALA A 310 -4.09 -13.95 5.57
C ALA A 310 -2.92 -14.82 6.03
N THR A 311 -2.94 -16.10 5.65
CA THR A 311 -1.82 -17.00 5.88
C THR A 311 -0.55 -16.57 5.13
N THR A 312 0.61 -17.02 5.62
CA THR A 312 1.92 -16.77 4.98
C THR A 312 1.93 -17.28 3.53
N GLY A 313 2.51 -16.50 2.62
CA GLY A 313 2.54 -16.83 1.19
C GLY A 313 1.26 -16.48 0.42
N SER A 314 0.29 -15.83 1.06
CA SER A 314 -0.94 -15.34 0.39
C SER A 314 -0.77 -13.98 -0.31
N GLY A 315 0.46 -13.45 -0.38
CA GLY A 315 0.74 -12.16 -1.03
C GLY A 315 0.54 -10.91 -0.15
N LYS A 316 0.45 -11.05 1.18
CA LYS A 316 0.29 -9.91 2.11
C LYS A 316 1.33 -8.81 1.88
N THR A 317 2.61 -9.17 1.84
CA THR A 317 3.71 -8.19 1.69
C THR A 317 3.60 -7.41 0.38
N VAL A 318 3.30 -8.08 -0.74
CA VAL A 318 3.11 -7.41 -2.04
C VAL A 318 1.88 -6.51 -2.01
N ALA A 319 0.80 -6.95 -1.35
CA ALA A 319 -0.38 -6.13 -1.17
C ALA A 319 -0.07 -4.89 -0.31
N THR A 320 0.63 -5.04 0.83
CA THR A 320 1.02 -3.91 1.68
C THR A 320 1.94 -2.92 0.93
N ILE A 321 2.87 -3.40 0.11
CA ILE A 321 3.71 -2.51 -0.72
C ILE A 321 2.84 -1.71 -1.72
N ASN A 322 1.90 -2.35 -2.41
CA ASN A 322 0.98 -1.64 -3.31
C ASN A 322 0.07 -0.65 -2.55
N ASP A 323 -0.45 -1.04 -1.38
CA ASP A 323 -1.21 -0.16 -0.49
C ASP A 323 -0.38 1.10 -0.20
N MET A 324 0.90 0.96 0.16
CA MET A 324 1.77 2.10 0.44
C MET A 324 2.08 2.97 -0.78
N LEU A 325 2.36 2.36 -1.93
CA LEU A 325 2.73 3.10 -3.15
C LEU A 325 1.54 3.89 -3.70
N THR A 326 0.35 3.30 -3.71
CA THR A 326 -0.88 3.96 -4.18
C THR A 326 -1.35 5.03 -3.20
N ALA A 327 -1.29 4.77 -1.89
CA ALA A 327 -1.56 5.79 -0.89
C ALA A 327 -0.62 7.01 -1.03
N HIS A 328 0.69 6.79 -1.21
CA HIS A 328 1.64 7.89 -1.39
C HIS A 328 1.44 8.65 -2.72
N GLN A 329 0.96 7.98 -3.76
CA GLN A 329 0.69 8.60 -5.06
C GLN A 329 -0.55 9.50 -5.02
N ASP A 330 -1.62 9.05 -4.36
CA ASP A 330 -2.97 9.62 -4.52
C ASP A 330 -3.50 10.35 -3.27
N LEU A 331 -2.84 10.22 -2.11
CA LEU A 331 -3.25 10.84 -0.85
C LEU A 331 -2.16 11.76 -0.28
N ASP A 332 -2.59 12.78 0.47
CA ASP A 332 -1.72 13.65 1.23
C ASP A 332 -1.46 13.10 2.65
N GLY A 333 -0.38 13.56 3.27
CA GLY A 333 0.03 13.17 4.61
C GLY A 333 1.05 12.04 4.65
N PRO A 334 1.61 11.74 5.83
CA PRO A 334 2.69 10.77 5.92
C PRO A 334 2.19 9.34 5.92
N LEU A 335 3.04 8.47 5.41
CA LEU A 335 2.88 7.03 5.52
C LEU A 335 3.93 6.47 6.47
N ILE A 336 3.50 5.71 7.48
CA ILE A 336 4.38 5.13 8.48
C ILE A 336 4.29 3.61 8.39
N LEU A 337 5.39 2.92 8.12
CA LEU A 337 5.49 1.47 8.15
C LEU A 337 6.29 1.02 9.38
N ILE A 338 5.71 0.11 10.18
CA ILE A 338 6.41 -0.59 11.25
C ILE A 338 6.55 -2.05 10.84
N ASP A 339 7.78 -2.47 10.52
CA ASP A 339 8.09 -3.82 10.09
C ASP A 339 8.92 -4.57 11.14
N PRO A 340 8.32 -5.52 11.89
CA PRO A 340 9.04 -6.38 12.82
C PRO A 340 9.69 -7.60 12.13
N LYS A 341 9.56 -7.75 10.81
CA LYS A 341 10.16 -8.86 10.08
C LYS A 341 11.55 -8.48 9.62
N ASN A 342 12.50 -9.38 9.82
CA ASN A 342 13.81 -9.27 9.18
C ASN A 342 13.74 -9.87 7.76
N GLY A 343 13.09 -9.16 6.84
CA GLY A 343 12.88 -9.59 5.46
C GLY A 343 13.05 -8.45 4.45
N ASP A 344 12.78 -8.74 3.19
CA ASP A 344 13.09 -7.81 2.10
C ASP A 344 12.00 -6.75 1.85
N MET A 345 11.00 -6.62 2.73
CA MET A 345 9.86 -5.71 2.50
C MET A 345 10.31 -4.25 2.42
N CYS A 346 11.10 -3.79 3.39
CA CYS A 346 11.62 -2.43 3.44
C CYS A 346 12.47 -2.12 2.20
N GLU A 347 13.38 -3.03 1.82
CA GLU A 347 14.20 -2.85 0.62
C GLU A 347 13.36 -2.85 -0.66
N ASN A 348 12.41 -3.77 -0.79
CA ASN A 348 11.51 -3.81 -1.94
C ASN A 348 10.69 -2.54 -2.06
N TYR A 349 10.19 -1.98 -0.94
CA TYR A 349 9.50 -0.70 -0.96
C TYR A 349 10.41 0.41 -1.49
N LEU A 350 11.66 0.53 -1.01
CA LEU A 350 12.62 1.52 -1.52
C LEU A 350 12.86 1.38 -3.03
N ARG A 351 13.02 0.14 -3.52
CA ARG A 351 13.18 -0.09 -4.97
C ARG A 351 11.94 0.36 -5.75
N CYS A 352 10.75 0.01 -5.27
CA CYS A 352 9.50 0.34 -5.95
C CYS A 352 9.21 1.85 -5.91
N HIS A 353 9.37 2.49 -4.75
CA HIS A 353 9.18 3.92 -4.55
C HIS A 353 10.14 4.71 -5.45
N ARG A 354 11.44 4.39 -5.43
CA ARG A 354 12.44 5.01 -6.34
C ARG A 354 12.10 4.75 -7.80
N THR A 355 11.65 3.54 -8.13
CA THR A 355 11.24 3.22 -9.50
C THR A 355 10.08 4.10 -9.92
N LEU A 356 9.03 4.26 -9.12
CA LEU A 356 7.83 5.00 -9.49
C LEU A 356 8.04 6.51 -9.45
N PHE A 357 8.61 7.04 -8.35
CA PHE A 357 8.69 8.47 -8.04
C PHE A 357 10.06 9.11 -8.32
N GLY A 358 11.09 8.31 -8.61
CA GLY A 358 12.40 8.77 -9.08
C GLY A 358 13.43 9.09 -7.98
N SER A 359 12.99 9.42 -6.76
CA SER A 359 13.86 9.75 -5.63
C SER A 359 13.50 8.98 -4.36
N LEU A 360 14.29 9.16 -3.30
CA LEU A 360 14.06 8.66 -1.93
C LEU A 360 14.22 9.79 -0.91
N GLU A 361 14.04 11.04 -1.32
CA GLU A 361 14.24 12.23 -0.47
C GLU A 361 13.20 12.34 0.64
N ASP A 362 11.99 11.92 0.33
CA ASP A 362 10.80 11.86 1.16
C ASP A 362 10.71 10.58 2.02
N VAL A 363 11.59 9.61 1.83
CA VAL A 363 11.58 8.35 2.59
C VAL A 363 12.62 8.36 3.72
N GLU A 364 12.19 8.37 4.98
CA GLU A 364 13.07 8.17 6.13
C GLU A 364 13.05 6.68 6.53
N TYR A 365 14.21 6.03 6.60
CA TYR A 365 14.33 4.62 6.98
C TYR A 365 15.23 4.47 8.21
N ILE A 366 14.63 4.12 9.34
CA ILE A 366 15.30 3.92 10.62
C ILE A 366 15.21 2.45 11.03
N GLN A 367 16.36 1.78 11.19
CA GLN A 367 16.41 0.46 11.80
C GLN A 367 16.58 0.59 13.32
N ILE A 368 15.91 -0.26 14.09
CA ILE A 368 15.90 -0.22 15.55
C ILE A 368 16.51 -1.51 16.12
N PRO A 369 17.53 -1.41 17.00
CA PRO A 369 18.38 -0.23 17.20
C PRO A 369 19.22 0.01 15.94
N GLU A 370 19.66 1.25 15.77
CA GLU A 370 20.45 1.64 14.62
C GLU A 370 21.94 1.34 14.88
N LYS A 371 22.82 1.47 13.87
CA LYS A 371 24.26 1.21 13.98
C LYS A 371 24.86 1.91 15.21
N ASN A 372 25.75 1.19 15.91
CA ASN A 372 26.38 1.62 17.18
C ASN A 372 25.38 1.81 18.34
N GLY A 373 24.19 1.19 18.28
CA GLY A 373 23.20 1.28 19.35
C GLY A 373 22.47 2.62 19.42
N LYS A 374 22.53 3.41 18.34
CA LYS A 374 21.79 4.66 18.25
C LYS A 374 20.28 4.41 18.29
N ILE A 375 19.55 5.33 18.88
CA ILE A 375 18.08 5.28 19.01
C ILE A 375 17.44 6.55 18.47
N PRO A 376 16.21 6.49 17.93
CA PRO A 376 15.47 7.69 17.57
C PRO A 376 15.19 8.57 18.80
N GLY A 377 15.48 9.86 18.69
CA GLY A 377 15.19 10.83 19.76
C GLY A 377 13.69 11.09 19.86
N MET A 378 13.04 10.55 20.89
CA MET A 378 11.60 10.72 21.15
C MET A 378 11.41 11.06 22.62
N PRO A 379 11.17 12.34 22.99
CA PRO A 379 11.03 12.72 24.38
C PRO A 379 9.72 12.14 24.92
N PHE A 380 9.82 11.32 25.98
CA PHE A 380 8.66 10.62 26.54
C PHE A 380 8.00 11.38 27.70
N PHE A 381 8.80 11.80 28.69
CA PHE A 381 8.32 12.58 29.84
C PHE A 381 8.45 14.07 29.55
N ASP A 382 7.65 14.58 28.62
CA ASP A 382 7.63 15.99 28.24
C ASP A 382 6.19 16.49 28.05
N LEU A 383 5.79 17.48 28.86
CA LEU A 383 4.45 18.06 28.86
C LEU A 383 4.27 19.14 27.81
N ARG A 384 5.34 19.73 27.27
CA ARG A 384 5.27 20.92 26.42
C ARG A 384 4.46 20.69 25.15
N PRO A 385 4.58 19.55 24.43
CA PRO A 385 3.72 19.25 23.28
C PRO A 385 2.22 19.31 23.62
N LEU A 386 1.80 18.72 24.73
CA LEU A 386 0.38 18.69 25.12
C LEU A 386 -0.11 20.03 25.69
N THR A 387 0.69 20.68 26.53
CA THR A 387 0.26 21.89 27.24
C THR A 387 0.41 23.15 26.41
N ARG A 388 1.56 23.35 25.78
CA ARG A 388 1.86 24.54 24.97
C ARG A 388 1.44 24.35 23.51
N GLY A 389 1.70 23.17 22.94
CA GLY A 389 1.28 22.82 21.57
C GLY A 389 -0.24 22.63 21.44
N ALA A 390 -0.82 21.68 22.18
CA ALA A 390 -2.25 21.37 22.10
C ALA A 390 -3.15 22.29 22.94
N GLY A 391 -2.58 23.12 23.82
CA GLY A 391 -3.36 23.91 24.78
C GLY A 391 -4.11 23.08 25.82
N ARG A 392 -3.70 21.83 26.10
CA ARG A 392 -4.34 20.99 27.12
C ARG A 392 -4.07 21.51 28.52
N GLU A 393 -5.06 21.28 29.40
CA GLU A 393 -4.89 21.48 30.84
C GLU A 393 -3.73 20.63 31.36
N ARG A 394 -2.82 21.24 32.12
CA ARG A 394 -1.60 20.60 32.63
C ARG A 394 -1.89 19.29 33.37
N GLU A 395 -2.92 19.29 34.22
CA GLU A 395 -3.31 18.09 34.98
C GLU A 395 -3.75 16.93 34.08
N ALA A 396 -4.43 17.23 32.97
CA ALA A 396 -4.80 16.22 31.98
C ALA A 396 -3.55 15.69 31.25
N ALA A 397 -2.65 16.58 30.83
CA ALA A 397 -1.39 16.18 30.18
C ALA A 397 -0.50 15.31 31.09
N ILE A 398 -0.41 15.63 32.39
CA ILE A 398 0.30 14.81 33.38
C ILE A 398 -0.35 13.42 33.49
N GLN A 399 -1.68 13.37 33.52
CA GLN A 399 -2.42 12.10 33.58
C GLN A 399 -2.18 11.25 32.32
N ASP A 400 -2.19 11.85 31.13
CA ASP A 400 -1.96 11.15 29.86
C ASP A 400 -0.56 10.51 29.80
N ILE A 401 0.50 11.29 30.09
CA ILE A 401 1.88 10.77 30.12
C ILE A 401 2.03 9.68 31.18
N THR A 402 1.43 9.88 32.35
CA THR A 402 1.44 8.88 33.42
C THR A 402 0.77 7.59 32.96
N ASP A 403 -0.41 7.66 32.34
CA ASP A 403 -1.12 6.48 31.89
C ASP A 403 -0.37 5.76 30.76
N HIS A 404 0.23 6.48 29.81
CA HIS A 404 1.13 5.90 28.81
C HIS A 404 2.34 5.19 29.45
N TYR A 405 2.96 5.78 30.47
CA TYR A 405 4.04 5.13 31.19
C TYR A 405 3.59 3.82 31.84
N PHE A 406 2.40 3.79 32.44
CA PHE A 406 1.85 2.57 33.01
C PHE A 406 1.49 1.52 31.97
N GLN A 407 1.14 1.91 30.74
CA GLN A 407 0.96 0.97 29.64
C GLN A 407 2.29 0.30 29.26
N VAL A 408 3.39 1.07 29.19
CA VAL A 408 4.74 0.51 29.00
C VAL A 408 5.10 -0.46 30.13
N LEU A 409 4.80 -0.10 31.38
CA LEU A 409 5.03 -1.00 32.54
C LEU A 409 4.19 -2.27 32.46
N ARG A 410 2.89 -2.19 32.14
CA ARG A 410 2.01 -3.36 31.99
C ARG A 410 2.51 -4.29 30.90
N PHE A 411 3.05 -3.73 29.83
CA PHE A 411 3.66 -4.51 28.76
C PHE A 411 4.91 -5.24 29.24
N VAL A 412 5.85 -4.54 29.91
CA VAL A 412 7.14 -5.12 30.31
C VAL A 412 7.01 -6.10 31.47
N LEU A 413 6.13 -5.83 32.44
CA LEU A 413 6.01 -6.58 33.69
C LEU A 413 4.82 -7.54 33.72
N GLY A 414 3.91 -7.44 32.76
CA GLY A 414 2.61 -8.10 32.75
C GLY A 414 1.53 -7.30 33.47
N ARG A 415 0.33 -7.31 32.91
CA ARG A 415 -0.84 -6.54 33.39
C ARG A 415 -1.16 -6.82 34.86
N ASP A 416 -1.26 -8.10 35.23
CA ASP A 416 -1.61 -8.51 36.60
C ASP A 416 -0.58 -8.04 37.63
N THR A 417 0.71 -8.14 37.31
CA THR A 417 1.81 -7.70 38.19
C THR A 417 1.74 -6.20 38.49
N VAL A 418 1.34 -5.40 37.50
CA VAL A 418 1.17 -3.96 37.66
C VAL A 418 -0.11 -3.67 38.41
N ASP A 419 -1.25 -4.21 37.98
CA ASP A 419 -2.57 -3.85 38.49
C ASP A 419 -2.81 -4.35 39.93
N GLN A 420 -2.22 -5.48 40.34
CA GLN A 420 -2.35 -6.01 41.71
C GLN A 420 -1.57 -5.21 42.77
N ALA A 421 -0.49 -4.52 42.39
CA ALA A 421 0.35 -3.78 43.34
C ALA A 421 -0.04 -2.28 43.38
N PHE A 422 -1.27 -2.05 43.85
CA PHE A 422 -1.93 -0.74 43.96
C PHE A 422 -1.06 0.32 44.65
N VAL A 423 -0.47 -0.01 45.80
CA VAL A 423 0.29 0.95 46.62
C VAL A 423 1.55 1.44 45.91
N ALA A 424 2.29 0.55 45.24
CA ALA A 424 3.47 0.95 44.48
C ALA A 424 3.09 1.75 43.22
N ASN A 425 1.92 1.51 42.62
CA ASN A 425 1.40 2.36 41.55
C ASN A 425 1.05 3.76 42.06
N GLU A 426 0.42 3.85 43.23
CA GLU A 426 0.06 5.12 43.86
C GLU A 426 1.31 5.96 44.17
N ILE A 427 2.36 5.37 44.74
CA ILE A 427 3.64 6.07 44.97
C ILE A 427 4.23 6.57 43.64
N LEU A 428 4.35 5.69 42.64
CA LEU A 428 4.97 6.03 41.36
C LEU A 428 4.20 7.12 40.60
N LYS A 429 2.85 7.07 40.60
CA LYS A 429 2.00 8.13 40.04
C LYS A 429 2.24 9.47 40.71
N ASN A 430 2.29 9.49 42.04
CA ASN A 430 2.47 10.74 42.79
C ASN A 430 3.90 11.29 42.68
N LEU A 431 4.92 10.43 42.53
CA LEU A 431 6.28 10.86 42.22
C LEU A 431 6.36 11.53 40.84
N ILE A 432 5.71 10.96 39.82
CA ILE A 432 5.62 11.57 38.48
C ILE A 432 4.90 12.93 38.55
N LYS A 433 3.76 13.00 39.25
CA LYS A 433 3.03 14.27 39.46
C LYS A 433 3.89 15.32 40.15
N ALA A 434 4.63 14.94 41.19
CA ALA A 434 5.51 15.86 41.91
C ALA A 434 6.68 16.34 41.04
N LYS A 435 7.23 15.48 40.16
CA LYS A 435 8.26 15.88 39.20
C LYS A 435 7.76 16.89 38.16
N PHE A 436 6.48 16.80 37.78
CA PHE A 436 5.81 17.76 36.91
C PHE A 436 5.17 18.95 37.64
N ASP A 437 5.46 19.15 38.94
CA ASP A 437 4.90 20.26 39.71
C ASP A 437 5.21 21.61 39.06
N ARG A 438 4.22 22.52 39.06
CA ARG A 438 4.31 23.80 38.34
C ARG A 438 5.42 24.74 38.85
N ASN A 439 5.72 24.72 40.16
CA ASN A 439 6.65 25.69 40.76
C ASN A 439 7.96 25.03 41.19
N TYR A 440 7.94 23.75 41.52
CA TYR A 440 9.08 23.01 42.05
C TYR A 440 9.56 21.87 41.15
N GLY A 441 8.75 21.49 40.15
CA GLY A 441 9.08 20.51 39.14
C GLY A 441 9.53 21.17 37.83
N THR A 442 9.55 20.38 36.77
CA THR A 442 9.93 20.77 35.41
C THR A 442 8.83 20.38 34.42
N ASP A 443 8.86 20.91 33.20
CA ASP A 443 7.94 20.49 32.14
C ASP A 443 8.39 19.20 31.44
N TYR A 444 9.65 18.80 31.64
CA TYR A 444 10.24 17.58 31.12
C TYR A 444 11.23 16.99 32.14
N PHE A 445 11.41 15.67 32.16
CA PHE A 445 12.43 15.00 33.00
C PHE A 445 12.84 13.65 32.41
N SER A 446 13.94 13.05 32.89
CA SER A 446 14.41 11.73 32.44
C SER A 446 13.90 10.58 33.33
N ILE A 447 13.81 9.35 32.81
CA ILE A 447 13.55 8.18 33.66
C ILE A 447 14.62 7.99 34.76
N GLY A 448 15.84 8.47 34.53
CA GLY A 448 16.92 8.52 35.52
C GLY A 448 16.57 9.43 36.70
N GLU A 449 16.01 10.61 36.42
CA GLU A 449 15.54 11.54 37.46
C GLU A 449 14.32 11.01 38.23
N LEU A 450 13.45 10.23 37.58
CA LEU A 450 12.35 9.52 38.26
C LEU A 450 12.89 8.41 39.16
N MET A 451 13.89 7.65 38.69
CA MET A 451 14.58 6.66 39.50
C MET A 451 15.24 7.32 40.72
N GLU A 452 15.90 8.45 40.54
CA GLU A 452 16.52 9.19 41.64
C GLU A 452 15.49 9.65 42.67
N ALA A 453 14.36 10.20 42.26
CA ALA A 453 13.30 10.58 43.19
C ALA A 453 12.73 9.37 43.96
N ALA A 454 12.60 8.21 43.30
CA ALA A 454 12.20 6.98 43.99
C ALA A 454 13.28 6.50 44.98
N GLN A 455 14.57 6.62 44.66
CA GLN A 455 15.69 6.29 45.54
C GLN A 455 15.75 7.23 46.75
N GLN A 456 15.59 8.54 46.55
CA GLN A 456 15.54 9.54 47.61
C GLN A 456 14.34 9.29 48.54
N PHE A 457 13.17 8.98 47.97
CA PHE A 457 11.97 8.63 48.74
C PHE A 457 12.22 7.41 49.63
N GLN A 458 12.84 6.35 49.11
CA GLN A 458 13.20 5.17 49.90
C GLN A 458 14.26 5.48 50.96
N GLN A 459 15.36 6.13 50.58
CA GLN A 459 16.52 6.37 51.46
C GLN A 459 16.13 7.22 52.67
N TRP A 460 15.55 8.39 52.43
CA TRP A 460 15.19 9.32 53.51
C TRP A 460 13.90 8.90 54.20
N GLY A 461 12.96 8.28 53.48
CA GLY A 461 11.71 7.80 54.07
C GLY A 461 11.91 6.67 55.08
N LYS A 462 12.93 5.82 54.88
CA LYS A 462 13.29 4.76 55.83
C LYS A 462 13.74 5.31 57.19
N GLU A 463 14.25 6.54 57.23
CA GLU A 463 14.78 7.20 58.43
C GLU A 463 13.73 8.03 59.19
N VAL A 464 12.49 8.10 58.69
CA VAL A 464 11.38 8.81 59.34
C VAL A 464 10.76 7.91 60.39
N GLU A 465 10.88 8.26 61.66
CA GLU A 465 10.21 7.57 62.77
C GLU A 465 8.89 8.27 63.15
N ASP A 466 8.90 9.60 63.14
CA ASP A 466 7.71 10.43 63.36
C ASP A 466 7.68 11.58 62.35
N ALA A 467 6.61 11.69 61.56
CA ALA A 467 6.50 12.68 60.48
C ALA A 467 6.51 14.14 60.97
N VAL A 468 6.17 14.39 62.24
CA VAL A 468 6.17 15.71 62.86
C VAL A 468 7.55 16.05 63.41
N GLU A 469 8.20 15.10 64.09
CA GLU A 469 9.55 15.31 64.66
C GLU A 469 10.65 15.29 63.59
N ASP A 470 10.50 14.47 62.55
CA ASP A 470 11.45 14.30 61.44
C ASP A 470 11.10 15.12 60.19
N ALA A 471 10.50 16.31 60.35
CA ALA A 471 10.06 17.15 59.23
C ALA A 471 11.15 17.43 58.18
N ASP A 472 12.40 17.55 58.59
CA ASP A 472 13.55 17.73 57.68
C ASP A 472 13.80 16.50 56.80
N LYS A 473 13.64 15.30 57.33
CA LYS A 473 13.80 14.04 56.57
C LYS A 473 12.62 13.84 55.62
N VAL A 474 11.40 14.14 56.06
CA VAL A 474 10.21 14.13 55.21
C VAL A 474 10.39 15.07 54.00
N ASN A 475 10.92 16.27 54.24
CA ASN A 475 11.22 17.25 53.18
C ASN A 475 12.35 16.81 52.23
N LYS A 476 13.24 15.90 52.64
CA LYS A 476 14.25 15.27 51.78
C LYS A 476 13.72 14.06 51.03
N ALA A 477 12.78 13.31 51.63
CA ALA A 477 12.20 12.12 51.04
C ALA A 477 11.21 12.45 49.91
N ILE A 478 10.37 13.45 50.12
CA ILE A 478 9.28 13.79 49.19
C ILE A 478 9.72 14.96 48.31
N PRO A 479 9.66 14.82 46.96
CA PRO A 479 9.90 15.95 46.06
C PRO A 479 8.98 17.13 46.40
N ARG A 480 9.51 18.35 46.37
CA ARG A 480 8.73 19.54 46.68
C ARG A 480 7.57 19.65 45.68
N THR A 481 6.37 19.89 46.18
CA THR A 481 5.18 20.08 45.35
C THR A 481 4.25 21.11 46.01
N THR A 482 3.58 21.88 45.16
CA THR A 482 2.48 22.77 45.51
C THR A 482 1.17 22.05 45.76
N ASP A 483 1.01 20.84 45.22
CA ASP A 483 -0.19 20.03 45.42
C ASP A 483 -0.16 19.36 46.80
N SER A 484 -0.96 19.92 47.71
CA SER A 484 -1.15 19.39 49.06
C SER A 484 -1.69 17.94 49.08
N GLN A 485 -2.45 17.51 48.07
CA GLN A 485 -2.95 16.14 47.98
C GLN A 485 -1.83 15.17 47.62
N VAL A 486 -1.04 15.46 46.57
CA VAL A 486 0.13 14.65 46.18
C VAL A 486 1.08 14.52 47.35
N ARG A 487 1.38 15.63 48.03
CA ARG A 487 2.23 15.63 49.23
C ARG A 487 1.64 14.78 50.35
N SER A 488 0.37 14.97 50.69
CA SER A 488 -0.30 14.23 51.77
C SER A 488 -0.35 12.72 51.48
N ILE A 489 -0.57 12.32 50.23
CA ILE A 489 -0.54 10.91 49.82
C ILE A 489 0.85 10.33 50.02
N LEU A 490 1.92 11.01 49.57
CA LEU A 490 3.30 10.55 49.74
C LEU A 490 3.70 10.50 51.23
N GLU A 491 3.32 11.51 52.03
CA GLU A 491 3.52 11.54 53.49
C GLU A 491 2.82 10.36 54.17
N SER A 492 1.61 10.00 53.74
CA SER A 492 0.87 8.87 54.31
C SER A 492 1.62 7.54 54.18
N HIS A 493 2.42 7.36 53.12
CA HIS A 493 3.23 6.16 52.93
C HIS A 493 4.44 6.13 53.88
N LEU A 494 4.96 7.28 54.29
CA LEU A 494 6.06 7.37 55.27
C LEU A 494 5.63 6.97 56.69
N THR A 495 4.34 7.12 57.00
CA THR A 495 3.79 6.73 58.32
C THR A 495 3.55 5.23 58.48
N LYS A 496 3.77 4.44 57.43
CA LYS A 496 3.61 2.98 57.47
C LYS A 496 4.74 2.33 58.24
N ASP A 497 4.54 1.08 58.67
CA ASP A 497 5.64 0.34 59.29
C ASP A 497 6.82 0.18 58.33
N GLN A 498 8.04 0.21 58.86
CA GLN A 498 9.26 0.21 58.06
C GLN A 498 9.34 -0.98 57.09
N THR A 499 8.83 -2.16 57.46
CA THR A 499 8.84 -3.34 56.60
C THR A 499 7.87 -3.17 55.43
N GLN A 500 6.65 -2.69 55.68
CA GLN A 500 5.67 -2.42 54.62
C GLN A 500 6.12 -1.28 53.70
N PHE A 501 6.73 -0.22 54.26
CA PHE A 501 7.31 0.87 53.49
C PHE A 501 8.42 0.38 52.56
N MET A 502 9.40 -0.37 53.11
CA MET A 502 10.50 -0.93 52.32
C MET A 502 10.01 -1.89 51.24
N ASN A 503 9.11 -2.83 51.57
CA ASN A 503 8.55 -3.76 50.59
C ASN A 503 7.86 -3.04 49.42
N THR A 504 7.15 -1.94 49.70
CA THR A 504 6.44 -1.18 48.66
C THR A 504 7.39 -0.33 47.82
N THR A 505 8.36 0.33 48.45
CA THR A 505 9.35 1.16 47.72
C THR A 505 10.33 0.31 46.91
N ASP A 506 10.72 -0.86 47.42
CA ASP A 506 11.47 -1.86 46.65
C ASP A 506 10.69 -2.30 45.42
N ALA A 507 9.36 -2.49 45.54
CA ALA A 507 8.52 -2.78 44.39
C ALA A 507 8.51 -1.64 43.37
N VAL A 508 8.50 -0.37 43.79
CA VAL A 508 8.62 0.80 42.89
C VAL A 508 9.96 0.77 42.14
N LEU A 509 11.08 0.66 42.85
CA LEU A 509 12.41 0.65 42.27
C LEU A 509 12.62 -0.55 41.34
N ASN A 510 12.11 -1.72 41.70
CA ASN A 510 12.20 -2.93 40.87
C ASN A 510 11.54 -2.72 39.51
N ARG A 511 10.41 -2.00 39.45
CA ARG A 511 9.69 -1.75 38.19
C ARG A 511 10.48 -0.83 37.27
N ILE A 512 11.04 0.26 37.79
CA ILE A 512 11.89 1.17 37.02
C ILE A 512 13.15 0.43 36.55
N ARG A 513 13.77 -0.36 37.44
CA ARG A 513 14.99 -1.13 37.14
C ARG A 513 14.76 -2.23 36.09
N LYS A 514 13.55 -2.77 36.00
CA LYS A 514 13.19 -3.74 34.95
C LYS A 514 13.20 -3.13 33.56
N LEU A 515 12.92 -1.83 33.42
CA LEU A 515 13.09 -1.12 32.16
C LEU A 515 14.58 -0.97 31.80
N LYS A 516 15.42 -0.75 32.81
CA LYS A 516 16.88 -0.65 32.67
C LYS A 516 17.56 -1.95 32.21
N GLU A 517 16.93 -3.12 32.37
CA GLU A 517 17.45 -4.38 31.82
C GLU A 517 17.49 -4.39 30.28
N ARG A 518 16.89 -3.39 29.63
CA ARG A 518 16.88 -3.21 28.18
C ARG A 518 17.41 -1.81 27.83
N ASP A 519 18.72 -1.74 27.55
CA ASP A 519 19.45 -0.48 27.32
C ASP A 519 18.75 0.47 26.33
N PHE A 520 18.21 -0.02 25.21
CA PHE A 520 17.56 0.84 24.23
C PHE A 520 16.28 1.53 24.76
N ILE A 521 15.50 0.85 25.60
CA ILE A 521 14.28 1.43 26.21
C ILE A 521 14.67 2.45 27.26
N TRP A 522 15.68 2.12 28.07
CA TRP A 522 16.22 3.04 29.05
C TRP A 522 16.70 4.33 28.38
N ASN A 523 17.48 4.22 27.31
CA ASN A 523 17.99 5.37 26.57
C ASN A 523 16.85 6.20 25.97
N MET A 524 15.81 5.58 25.41
CA MET A 524 14.65 6.31 24.88
C MET A 524 13.90 7.09 25.97
N LEU A 525 13.68 6.48 27.13
CA LEU A 525 13.01 7.12 28.26
C LEU A 525 13.92 8.11 29.02
N SER A 526 15.24 8.08 28.76
CA SER A 526 16.22 9.00 29.34
C SER A 526 16.48 10.21 28.44
N TYR A 527 15.97 10.19 27.21
CA TYR A 527 16.11 11.30 26.29
C TYR A 527 15.22 12.47 26.72
N THR A 528 15.83 13.64 26.88
CA THR A 528 15.18 14.89 27.25
C THR A 528 15.63 16.01 26.33
N ILE A 529 14.76 17.00 26.12
CA ILE A 529 15.08 18.17 25.31
C ILE A 529 15.10 19.38 26.26
N SER A 530 16.18 20.14 26.26
CA SER A 530 16.31 21.36 27.09
C SER A 530 15.25 22.40 26.72
N GLU A 531 15.01 23.37 27.59
CA GLU A 531 14.08 24.47 27.32
C GLU A 531 14.56 25.39 26.18
N GLU A 532 15.87 25.49 25.97
CA GLU A 532 16.45 26.35 24.94
C GLU A 532 16.11 25.93 23.51
N TYR A 533 15.79 24.66 23.29
CA TYR A 533 15.40 24.11 21.98
C TYR A 533 13.89 24.16 21.73
N TRP A 534 13.10 24.74 22.66
CA TRP A 534 11.67 24.94 22.45
C TRP A 534 11.43 26.27 21.70
N ASP A 535 10.79 26.17 20.54
CA ASP A 535 10.37 27.31 19.74
C ASP A 535 8.90 27.67 20.06
N ASP A 536 8.71 28.80 20.75
CA ASP A 536 7.39 29.32 21.11
C ASP A 536 6.57 29.82 19.91
N GLU A 537 7.22 30.24 18.80
CA GLU A 537 6.51 30.67 17.59
C GLU A 537 5.88 29.45 16.90
N ASN A 538 6.65 28.38 16.80
CA ASN A 538 6.21 27.12 16.21
C ASN A 538 5.45 26.22 17.20
N ASN A 539 5.46 26.51 18.50
CA ASN A 539 4.98 25.61 19.55
C ASN A 539 5.53 24.18 19.40
N TRP A 540 6.82 24.07 19.05
CA TRP A 540 7.50 22.80 18.82
C TRP A 540 9.01 22.93 19.03
N TYR A 541 9.74 21.84 18.92
CA TYR A 541 11.20 21.84 19.07
C TYR A 541 11.91 22.34 17.80
N ASP A 542 13.02 23.05 17.97
CA ASP A 542 13.93 23.40 16.87
C ASP A 542 14.81 22.21 16.50
N HIS A 543 14.44 21.54 15.40
CA HIS A 543 15.14 20.36 14.90
C HIS A 543 16.53 20.67 14.32
N SER A 544 16.85 21.93 13.99
CA SER A 544 18.14 22.28 13.41
C SER A 544 19.29 22.16 14.42
N GLU A 545 18.97 22.23 15.71
CA GLU A 545 19.95 22.22 16.80
C GLU A 545 19.98 20.90 17.58
N ILE A 546 18.89 20.10 17.57
CA ILE A 546 18.83 18.81 18.26
C ILE A 546 18.29 17.66 17.38
N PRO A 547 19.04 16.54 17.23
CA PRO A 547 18.55 15.39 16.48
C PRO A 547 17.40 14.72 17.21
N MET A 548 16.24 14.64 16.56
CA MET A 548 15.03 13.99 17.07
C MET A 548 14.21 13.40 15.93
N LEU A 549 13.35 12.44 16.25
CA LEU A 549 12.30 12.01 15.35
C LEU A 549 11.19 13.06 15.39
N ASP A 550 11.34 14.11 14.57
CA ASP A 550 10.39 15.22 14.51
C ASP A 550 9.08 14.79 13.83
N LEU A 551 8.15 14.30 14.65
CA LEU A 551 6.81 13.92 14.21
C LEU A 551 6.00 15.12 13.71
N LYS A 552 6.31 16.37 14.07
CA LYS A 552 5.60 17.52 13.50
C LYS A 552 5.94 17.74 12.05
N ASN A 553 7.22 17.65 11.71
CA ASN A 553 7.65 17.70 10.32
C ASN A 553 7.06 16.53 9.53
N ILE A 554 7.14 15.31 10.07
CA ILE A 554 6.60 14.11 9.41
C ILE A 554 5.08 14.25 9.19
N LEU A 555 4.31 14.61 10.21
CA LEU A 555 2.85 14.80 10.13
C LEU A 555 2.45 15.92 9.15
N ASN A 556 3.25 16.97 8.99
CA ASN A 556 2.96 18.06 8.05
C ASN A 556 3.61 17.87 6.66
N SER A 557 3.94 16.63 6.29
CA SER A 557 4.61 16.31 5.02
C SER A 557 4.04 15.03 4.40
N ASN A 558 4.34 14.81 3.12
CA ASN A 558 4.01 13.56 2.41
C ASN A 558 5.16 12.54 2.54
N LYS A 559 5.88 12.54 3.67
CA LYS A 559 7.02 11.66 3.90
C LYS A 559 6.59 10.23 4.19
N VAL A 560 7.46 9.28 3.83
CA VAL A 560 7.32 7.87 4.20
C VAL A 560 8.33 7.54 5.30
N LEU A 561 7.85 7.17 6.49
CA LEU A 561 8.68 6.74 7.61
C LEU A 561 8.65 5.21 7.72
N ILE A 562 9.81 4.57 7.50
CA ILE A 562 9.99 3.13 7.68
C ILE A 562 10.74 2.87 8.99
N LEU A 563 10.09 2.16 9.91
CA LEU A 563 10.63 1.71 11.19
C LEU A 563 10.82 0.20 11.14
N ASP A 564 12.06 -0.24 10.91
CA ASP A 564 12.43 -1.66 10.89
C ASP A 564 12.87 -2.10 12.28
N THR A 565 12.07 -2.95 12.90
CA THR A 565 12.34 -3.54 14.22
C THR A 565 12.74 -5.01 14.13
N GLY A 566 13.04 -5.53 12.92
CA GLY A 566 13.38 -6.93 12.67
C GLY A 566 14.64 -7.43 13.36
N ASN A 567 15.53 -6.52 13.77
CA ASN A 567 16.73 -6.84 14.55
C ASN A 567 16.46 -6.98 16.07
N LEU A 568 15.28 -6.60 16.54
CA LEU A 568 14.88 -6.77 17.92
C LEU A 568 14.25 -8.16 18.15
N ARG A 569 14.39 -8.67 19.38
CA ARG A 569 13.53 -9.78 19.83
C ARG A 569 12.07 -9.33 19.77
N SER A 570 11.14 -10.25 19.50
CA SER A 570 9.70 -9.96 19.35
C SER A 570 9.13 -9.04 20.44
N GLN A 571 9.39 -9.34 21.72
CA GLN A 571 8.95 -8.49 22.83
C GLN A 571 9.55 -7.07 22.80
N SER A 572 10.82 -6.91 22.42
CA SER A 572 11.46 -5.59 22.33
C SER A 572 10.91 -4.77 21.16
N SER A 573 10.65 -5.42 20.03
CA SER A 573 9.98 -4.80 18.88
C SER A 573 8.60 -4.24 19.26
N GLN A 574 7.83 -5.02 20.03
CA GLN A 574 6.51 -4.61 20.50
C GLN A 574 6.59 -3.43 21.48
N ILE A 575 7.56 -3.41 22.42
CA ILE A 575 7.77 -2.27 23.32
C ILE A 575 8.10 -1.00 22.54
N PHE A 576 9.03 -1.09 21.58
CA PHE A 576 9.35 0.04 20.72
C PHE A 576 8.10 0.55 20.00
N THR A 577 7.30 -0.36 19.43
CA THR A 577 6.08 0.01 18.71
C THR A 577 5.10 0.75 19.64
N VAL A 578 4.90 0.26 20.86
CA VAL A 578 4.03 0.93 21.85
C VAL A 578 4.57 2.31 22.25
N LEU A 579 5.88 2.46 22.45
CA LEU A 579 6.51 3.75 22.74
C LEU A 579 6.34 4.74 21.58
N PHE A 580 6.59 4.27 20.34
CA PHE A 580 6.39 5.07 19.14
C PHE A 580 4.93 5.48 18.98
N LEU A 581 3.97 4.57 19.13
CA LEU A 581 2.55 4.87 19.04
C LEU A 581 2.08 5.85 20.13
N SER A 582 2.64 5.78 21.32
CA SER A 582 2.38 6.75 22.40
C SER A 582 2.93 8.14 22.05
N HIS A 583 4.15 8.21 21.49
CA HIS A 583 4.73 9.46 21.02
C HIS A 583 3.95 10.04 19.82
N LEU A 584 3.52 9.19 18.90
CA LEU A 584 2.65 9.57 17.79
C LEU A 584 1.30 10.09 18.28
N TRP A 585 0.67 9.41 19.24
CA TRP A 585 -0.60 9.85 19.82
C TRP A 585 -0.49 11.23 20.46
N THR A 586 0.59 11.46 21.22
CA THR A 586 0.89 12.77 21.82
C THR A 586 1.08 13.82 20.72
N SER A 587 1.80 13.48 19.66
CA SER A 587 2.10 14.39 18.55
C SER A 587 0.84 14.77 17.77
N VAL A 588 0.01 13.81 17.34
CA VAL A 588 -1.25 14.11 16.61
C VAL A 588 -2.23 14.91 17.46
N GLN A 589 -2.22 14.77 18.78
CA GLN A 589 -3.02 15.60 19.67
C GLN A 589 -2.50 17.04 19.79
N SER A 590 -1.18 17.23 19.68
CA SER A 590 -0.50 18.52 19.81
C SER A 590 -0.41 19.34 18.54
N ILE A 591 -0.58 18.72 17.38
CA ILE A 591 -0.33 19.33 16.08
C ILE A 591 -1.66 19.46 15.34
N TRP A 592 -1.90 20.63 14.74
CA TRP A 592 -3.02 20.81 13.81
C TRP A 592 -2.75 20.00 12.54
N THR A 593 -3.55 18.96 12.30
CA THR A 593 -3.49 18.22 11.03
C THR A 593 -4.14 19.07 9.92
N PRO A 594 -3.56 19.07 8.71
CA PRO A 594 -4.14 19.77 7.57
C PRO A 594 -5.61 19.40 7.36
N ASN A 595 -6.47 20.41 7.28
CA ASN A 595 -7.89 20.23 6.96
C ASN A 595 -8.09 20.09 5.44
N SER A 596 -7.47 19.05 4.86
CA SER A 596 -7.63 18.62 3.47
C SER A 596 -8.48 17.36 3.41
N GLU A 597 -9.35 17.26 2.39
CA GLU A 597 -10.18 16.05 2.20
C GLU A 597 -9.35 14.81 1.84
N ASP A 598 -8.13 15.02 1.32
CA ASP A 598 -7.21 13.96 0.89
C ASP A 598 -6.10 13.65 1.91
N TYR A 599 -6.06 14.37 3.05
CA TYR A 599 -5.02 14.17 4.06
C TYR A 599 -5.32 12.99 4.99
N ILE A 600 -4.37 12.07 5.12
CA ILE A 600 -4.39 10.98 6.09
C ILE A 600 -2.98 10.67 6.62
N THR A 601 -2.82 10.53 7.93
CA THR A 601 -1.66 9.85 8.52
C THR A 601 -1.94 8.35 8.50
N ASN A 602 -1.29 7.60 7.61
CA ASN A 602 -1.53 6.16 7.48
C ASN A 602 -0.42 5.34 8.17
N VAL A 603 -0.73 4.70 9.30
CA VAL A 603 0.21 3.86 10.05
C VAL A 603 -0.06 2.39 9.79
N ILE A 604 0.86 1.71 9.14
CA ILE A 604 0.79 0.29 8.80
C ILE A 604 1.70 -0.50 9.74
N ILE A 605 1.12 -1.48 10.43
CA ILE A 605 1.84 -2.31 11.39
C ILE A 605 1.80 -3.77 10.89
N GLU A 606 2.96 -4.28 10.47
CA GLU A 606 3.13 -5.69 10.14
C GLU A 606 3.17 -6.55 11.43
N GLU A 607 2.63 -7.77 11.38
CA GLU A 607 2.46 -8.68 12.54
C GLU A 607 1.85 -7.98 13.77
N SER A 608 0.77 -7.25 13.53
CA SER A 608 0.16 -6.34 14.50
C SER A 608 -0.62 -7.00 15.64
N SER A 609 -0.82 -8.33 15.66
CA SER A 609 -1.71 -8.99 16.64
C SER A 609 -1.34 -8.72 18.10
N ASP A 610 -0.04 -8.75 18.42
CA ASP A 610 0.44 -8.49 19.79
C ASP A 610 0.47 -7.00 20.13
N VAL A 611 0.58 -6.13 19.13
CA VAL A 611 0.54 -4.68 19.30
C VAL A 611 -0.90 -4.20 19.47
N ALA A 612 -1.84 -4.76 18.71
CA ALA A 612 -3.24 -4.35 18.68
C ALA A 612 -4.00 -4.64 19.99
N ARG A 613 -3.53 -5.59 20.82
CA ARG A 613 -4.09 -5.84 22.15
C ARG A 613 -3.70 -4.80 23.22
N ASN A 614 -2.82 -3.85 22.90
CA ASN A 614 -2.39 -2.82 23.85
C ASN A 614 -3.42 -1.70 24.00
N GLU A 615 -3.51 -1.14 25.21
CA GLU A 615 -4.51 -0.12 25.57
C GLU A 615 -4.41 1.13 24.69
N ILE A 616 -3.20 1.55 24.30
CA ILE A 616 -2.99 2.66 23.33
C ILE A 616 -3.69 2.39 22.00
N VAL A 617 -3.73 1.15 21.52
CA VAL A 617 -4.37 0.85 20.22
C VAL A 617 -5.89 0.79 20.38
N TYR A 618 -6.40 -0.04 21.29
CA TYR A 618 -7.83 -0.32 21.33
C TYR A 618 -8.66 0.68 22.15
N ASN A 619 -8.07 1.50 23.04
CA ASN A 619 -8.80 2.54 23.79
C ASN A 619 -8.55 3.97 23.26
N GLU A 620 -7.42 4.22 22.60
CA GLU A 620 -7.05 5.57 22.12
C GLU A 620 -7.10 5.63 20.60
N LEU A 621 -6.18 4.96 19.90
CA LEU A 621 -5.96 5.15 18.47
C LEU A 621 -7.14 4.68 17.61
N LEU A 622 -7.69 3.49 17.85
CA LEU A 622 -8.83 2.98 17.08
C LEU A 622 -10.13 3.77 17.32
N PRO A 623 -10.52 4.11 18.56
CA PRO A 623 -11.79 4.80 18.78
C PRO A 623 -11.74 6.31 18.49
N LYS A 624 -10.57 6.95 18.68
CA LYS A 624 -10.41 8.42 18.65
C LYS A 624 -9.53 8.91 17.49
N GLY A 625 -8.73 8.05 16.86
CA GLY A 625 -7.77 8.44 15.80
C GLY A 625 -8.43 9.11 14.59
N ARG A 626 -9.69 8.77 14.28
CA ARG A 626 -10.48 9.41 13.23
C ARG A 626 -10.59 10.93 13.38
N GLU A 627 -10.58 11.46 14.61
CA GLU A 627 -10.68 12.91 14.87
C GLU A 627 -9.43 13.67 14.42
N PHE A 628 -8.34 12.94 14.18
CA PHE A 628 -7.03 13.47 13.83
C PHE A 628 -6.58 13.01 12.42
N ASN A 629 -7.48 12.50 11.58
CA ASN A 629 -7.15 11.92 10.27
C ASN A 629 -6.04 10.85 10.39
N LEU A 630 -6.11 10.00 11.41
CA LEU A 630 -5.18 8.91 11.66
C LEU A 630 -5.79 7.56 11.28
N SER A 631 -5.17 6.88 10.33
CA SER A 631 -5.50 5.52 9.91
C SER A 631 -4.54 4.50 10.54
N LEU A 632 -5.07 3.32 10.85
CA LEU A 632 -4.29 2.17 11.30
C LEU A 632 -4.54 1.01 10.33
N GLY A 633 -3.50 0.59 9.62
CA GLY A 633 -3.44 -0.62 8.82
C GLY A 633 -2.89 -1.78 9.64
N LEU A 634 -3.75 -2.62 10.18
CA LEU A 634 -3.37 -3.77 11.00
C LEU A 634 -3.15 -5.00 10.10
N ILE A 635 -1.89 -5.35 9.83
CA ILE A 635 -1.56 -6.52 9.03
C ILE A 635 -1.24 -7.70 9.97
N MET A 636 -1.92 -8.83 9.80
CA MET A 636 -1.73 -10.00 10.66
C MET A 636 -1.97 -11.32 9.93
N GLN A 637 -1.73 -12.46 10.59
CA GLN A 637 -2.01 -13.78 10.01
C GLN A 637 -3.46 -14.17 10.25
N TYR A 638 -3.89 -14.13 11.51
CA TYR A 638 -5.25 -14.46 11.93
C TYR A 638 -5.73 -13.42 12.95
N PRO A 639 -6.91 -12.80 12.79
CA PRO A 639 -7.42 -11.81 13.74
C PRO A 639 -7.57 -12.35 15.17
N GLU A 640 -7.93 -13.63 15.30
CA GLU A 640 -8.04 -14.32 16.59
C GLU A 640 -6.73 -14.29 17.41
N GLN A 641 -5.55 -14.10 16.78
CA GLN A 641 -4.28 -13.98 17.49
C GLN A 641 -4.25 -12.82 18.48
N VAL A 642 -5.11 -11.80 18.32
CA VAL A 642 -5.25 -10.72 19.31
C VAL A 642 -5.59 -11.27 20.70
N LEU A 643 -6.33 -12.38 20.79
CA LEU A 643 -6.69 -13.02 22.06
C LEU A 643 -5.47 -13.52 22.85
N GLY A 644 -4.38 -13.91 22.16
CA GLY A 644 -3.13 -14.32 22.78
C GLY A 644 -3.28 -15.49 23.77
N GLU A 645 -2.45 -15.52 24.81
CA GLU A 645 -2.44 -16.57 25.84
C GLU A 645 -3.61 -16.48 26.84
N ASP A 646 -4.19 -15.29 27.01
CA ASP A 646 -5.38 -15.05 27.85
C ASP A 646 -6.55 -14.50 27.03
N PRO A 647 -7.33 -15.38 26.39
CA PRO A 647 -8.49 -14.97 25.60
C PRO A 647 -9.55 -14.21 26.40
N HIS A 648 -9.68 -14.46 27.72
CA HIS A 648 -10.69 -13.79 28.53
C HIS A 648 -10.32 -12.33 28.78
N ALA A 649 -9.07 -12.06 29.15
CA ALA A 649 -8.58 -10.70 29.36
C ALA A 649 -8.54 -9.88 28.06
N ASN A 650 -8.21 -10.52 26.93
CA ASN A 650 -8.03 -9.84 25.64
C ASN A 650 -9.30 -9.79 24.78
N ARG A 651 -10.41 -10.40 25.22
CA ARG A 651 -11.68 -10.39 24.47
C ARG A 651 -12.19 -8.98 24.18
N ARG A 652 -11.98 -8.04 25.11
CA ARG A 652 -12.35 -6.63 24.91
C ARG A 652 -11.56 -6.03 23.75
N ALA A 653 -10.23 -6.17 23.76
CA ALA A 653 -9.38 -5.64 22.70
C ALA A 653 -9.77 -6.21 21.34
N TYR A 654 -10.03 -7.53 21.26
CA TYR A 654 -10.47 -8.15 20.02
C TYR A 654 -11.81 -7.59 19.52
N LYS A 655 -12.79 -7.40 20.40
CA LYS A 655 -14.07 -6.76 20.04
C LYS A 655 -13.90 -5.32 19.56
N GLU A 656 -13.07 -4.53 20.25
CA GLU A 656 -12.83 -3.14 19.84
C GLU A 656 -12.18 -3.08 18.46
N ILE A 657 -11.26 -3.98 18.13
CA ILE A 657 -10.71 -4.06 16.77
C ILE A 657 -11.81 -4.39 15.76
N LEU A 658 -12.61 -5.43 15.98
CA LEU A 658 -13.65 -5.84 15.04
C LEU A 658 -14.74 -4.77 14.84
N ASN A 659 -14.98 -3.93 15.84
CA ASN A 659 -16.02 -2.88 15.82
C ASN A 659 -15.54 -1.55 15.26
N ASN A 660 -14.29 -1.15 15.53
CA ASN A 660 -13.76 0.15 15.09
C ASN A 660 -13.01 0.05 13.76
N VAL A 661 -12.67 -1.15 13.29
CA VAL A 661 -12.09 -1.37 11.95
C VAL A 661 -13.21 -1.68 10.96
N ASN A 662 -13.51 -0.73 10.07
CA ASN A 662 -14.62 -0.86 9.13
C ASN A 662 -14.23 -1.59 7.84
N THR A 663 -12.96 -1.51 7.44
CA THR A 663 -12.45 -2.20 6.25
C THR A 663 -11.75 -3.49 6.64
N LYS A 664 -12.27 -4.63 6.20
CA LYS A 664 -11.73 -5.96 6.54
C LYS A 664 -11.35 -6.70 5.27
N ILE A 665 -10.06 -6.97 5.09
CA ILE A 665 -9.50 -7.65 3.92
C ILE A 665 -8.96 -9.01 4.38
N ILE A 666 -9.73 -10.06 4.16
CA ILE A 666 -9.52 -11.40 4.73
C ILE A 666 -9.20 -12.38 3.60
N GLY A 667 -7.99 -12.92 3.59
CA GLY A 667 -7.59 -14.00 2.68
C GLY A 667 -8.00 -15.37 3.20
N ASN A 668 -7.52 -16.44 2.55
CA ASN A 668 -7.83 -17.80 2.99
C ASN A 668 -7.23 -18.11 4.36
N ILE A 669 -8.06 -18.04 5.42
CA ILE A 669 -7.72 -18.32 6.82
C ILE A 669 -8.87 -19.03 7.54
N ALA A 670 -8.53 -19.74 8.62
CA ALA A 670 -9.53 -20.16 9.59
C ALA A 670 -10.17 -18.92 10.23
N THR A 671 -11.50 -18.88 10.28
CA THR A 671 -12.29 -17.74 10.72
C THR A 671 -13.12 -18.15 11.94
N ASP A 672 -13.02 -17.40 13.04
CA ASP A 672 -13.82 -17.61 14.24
C ASP A 672 -15.20 -16.96 14.14
N ASP A 673 -16.10 -17.30 15.07
CA ASP A 673 -17.47 -16.77 15.10
C ASP A 673 -17.49 -15.24 15.17
N MET A 674 -16.64 -14.62 15.99
CA MET A 674 -16.68 -13.16 16.19
C MET A 674 -16.23 -12.43 14.93
N LEU A 675 -15.20 -12.92 14.23
CA LEU A 675 -14.79 -12.34 12.95
C LEU A 675 -15.90 -12.45 11.91
N ALA A 676 -16.49 -13.64 11.76
CA ALA A 676 -17.56 -13.88 10.81
C ALA A 676 -18.83 -13.05 11.12
N GLU A 677 -19.25 -12.98 12.39
CA GLU A 677 -20.36 -12.12 12.86
C GLU A 677 -20.09 -10.63 12.65
N SER A 678 -18.81 -10.23 12.67
CA SER A 678 -18.43 -8.84 12.45
C SER A 678 -18.42 -8.44 10.97
N LEU A 679 -18.46 -9.42 10.06
CA LEU A 679 -18.61 -9.15 8.63
C LEU A 679 -20.08 -8.85 8.37
N PHE A 680 -20.39 -7.76 7.67
CA PHE A 680 -21.77 -7.37 7.41
C PHE A 680 -22.36 -8.17 6.24
N HIS A 681 -23.38 -8.99 6.49
CA HIS A 681 -24.03 -9.78 5.45
C HIS A 681 -25.54 -9.88 5.68
N GLU A 682 -26.36 -9.61 4.65
CA GLU A 682 -27.83 -9.73 4.75
C GLU A 682 -28.34 -11.11 4.34
N ASP A 683 -27.65 -11.74 3.39
CA ASP A 683 -28.13 -12.92 2.67
C ASP A 683 -27.34 -14.20 2.97
N LEU A 684 -26.30 -14.09 3.81
CA LEU A 684 -25.46 -15.22 4.16
C LEU A 684 -25.61 -15.55 5.64
N GLU A 685 -25.40 -16.80 6.00
CA GLU A 685 -25.21 -17.20 7.40
C GLU A 685 -23.72 -17.14 7.77
N THR A 686 -23.42 -17.03 9.07
CA THR A 686 -22.03 -16.99 9.59
C THR A 686 -21.20 -18.16 9.07
N GLU A 687 -21.78 -19.37 9.02
CA GLU A 687 -21.10 -20.57 8.51
C GLU A 687 -20.81 -20.50 7.01
N GLU A 688 -21.71 -19.89 6.21
CA GLU A 688 -21.49 -19.74 4.77
C GLU A 688 -20.34 -18.77 4.49
N ILE A 689 -20.14 -17.75 5.32
CA ILE A 689 -19.00 -16.83 5.20
C ILE A 689 -17.69 -17.53 5.54
N LYS A 690 -17.67 -18.35 6.59
CA LYS A 690 -16.50 -19.15 6.92
C LYS A 690 -16.14 -20.10 5.78
N ASP A 691 -17.13 -20.80 5.23
CA ASP A 691 -16.95 -21.70 4.09
C ASP A 691 -16.42 -20.97 2.85
N ARG A 692 -16.87 -19.72 2.62
CA ARG A 692 -16.36 -18.87 1.53
C ARG A 692 -14.92 -18.43 1.75
N ILE A 693 -14.59 -17.93 2.94
CA ILE A 693 -13.22 -17.52 3.28
C ILE A 693 -12.26 -18.72 3.14
N ALA A 694 -12.65 -19.90 3.64
CA ALA A 694 -11.89 -21.14 3.48
C ALA A 694 -11.78 -21.60 2.01
N GLY A 695 -12.78 -21.26 1.19
CA GLY A 695 -12.86 -21.59 -0.24
C GLY A 695 -12.02 -20.71 -1.16
N LEU A 696 -11.51 -19.57 -0.68
CA LEU A 696 -10.72 -18.61 -1.47
C LEU A 696 -9.45 -19.23 -2.06
N ARG A 697 -9.11 -18.83 -3.30
CA ARG A 697 -7.81 -19.20 -3.88
C ARG A 697 -6.69 -18.42 -3.20
N ARG A 698 -5.46 -18.92 -3.32
CA ARG A 698 -4.28 -18.16 -2.87
C ARG A 698 -4.23 -16.83 -3.61
N GLY A 699 -4.08 -15.73 -2.85
CA GLY A 699 -4.04 -14.37 -3.37
C GLY A 699 -5.41 -13.71 -3.54
N GLU A 700 -6.52 -14.44 -3.45
CA GLU A 700 -7.86 -13.83 -3.40
C GLU A 700 -8.22 -13.42 -1.97
N TRP A 701 -9.02 -12.37 -1.86
CA TRP A 701 -9.45 -11.80 -0.58
C TRP A 701 -10.97 -11.63 -0.58
N VAL A 702 -11.60 -11.89 0.57
CA VAL A 702 -12.90 -11.32 0.90
C VAL A 702 -12.66 -9.93 1.46
N VAL A 703 -13.37 -8.93 0.95
CA VAL A 703 -13.33 -7.56 1.48
C VAL A 703 -14.70 -7.15 1.97
N GLN A 704 -14.74 -6.54 3.15
CA GLN A 704 -15.83 -5.66 3.55
C GLN A 704 -15.34 -4.22 3.39
N LEU A 705 -16.07 -3.44 2.60
CA LEU A 705 -15.83 -1.99 2.44
C LEU A 705 -16.57 -1.20 3.53
N PRO A 706 -16.11 0.02 3.86
CA PRO A 706 -16.79 0.87 4.83
C PRO A 706 -18.16 1.31 4.31
N SER A 707 -19.03 1.71 5.25
CA SER A 707 -20.35 2.24 4.88
C SER A 707 -20.23 3.51 4.07
N THR A 708 -21.09 3.64 3.08
CA THR A 708 -21.02 4.69 2.09
C THR A 708 -21.41 6.06 2.69
N GLY A 709 -22.19 6.11 3.77
CA GLY A 709 -22.49 7.35 4.47
C GLY A 709 -23.70 7.22 5.40
N PHE A 710 -24.13 8.33 6.00
CA PHE A 710 -25.33 8.36 6.84
C PHE A 710 -26.58 8.27 5.94
N HIS A 711 -27.43 7.25 6.15
CA HIS A 711 -28.55 6.88 5.26
C HIS A 711 -28.20 6.31 3.87
N GLU A 712 -26.96 5.89 3.64
CA GLU A 712 -26.55 5.26 2.37
C GLU A 712 -26.55 3.73 2.42
N SER A 713 -26.23 3.09 1.28
CA SER A 713 -26.16 1.65 1.10
C SER A 713 -25.31 0.96 2.17
N LYS A 714 -25.80 -0.19 2.64
CA LYS A 714 -25.15 -1.02 3.64
C LYS A 714 -23.76 -1.48 3.16
N PRO A 715 -22.80 -1.76 4.06
CA PRO A 715 -21.49 -2.28 3.70
C PRO A 715 -21.62 -3.51 2.79
N GLU A 716 -20.90 -3.54 1.67
CA GLU A 716 -20.95 -4.67 0.73
C GLU A 716 -19.75 -5.60 0.97
N ILE A 717 -19.97 -6.91 0.95
CA ILE A 717 -18.91 -7.92 0.95
C ILE A 717 -18.61 -8.35 -0.47
N LEU A 718 -17.36 -8.16 -0.90
CA LEU A 718 -16.90 -8.48 -2.25
C LEU A 718 -15.76 -9.50 -2.22
N THR A 719 -15.47 -10.07 -3.37
CA THR A 719 -14.23 -10.82 -3.60
C THR A 719 -13.25 -9.94 -4.37
N LEU A 720 -12.03 -9.81 -3.89
CA LEU A 720 -10.93 -9.09 -4.52
C LEU A 720 -9.87 -10.06 -5.06
N ARG A 721 -9.32 -9.71 -6.23
CA ARG A 721 -8.04 -10.18 -6.71
C ARG A 721 -6.92 -9.23 -6.28
N PRO A 722 -5.70 -9.74 -6.07
CA PRO A 722 -4.58 -8.93 -5.64
C PRO A 722 -4.14 -8.01 -6.78
N LEU A 723 -3.51 -6.90 -6.41
CA LEU A 723 -2.75 -6.11 -7.36
C LEU A 723 -1.49 -6.88 -7.80
N PRO A 724 -1.00 -6.63 -9.03
CA PRO A 724 0.25 -7.22 -9.53
C PRO A 724 1.47 -6.77 -8.72
N ILE A 725 2.61 -7.44 -8.93
CA ILE A 725 3.87 -7.03 -8.30
C ILE A 725 4.29 -5.67 -8.89
N PRO A 726 4.51 -4.63 -8.07
CA PRO A 726 4.83 -3.30 -8.57
C PRO A 726 6.20 -3.25 -9.26
N PRO A 727 6.40 -2.32 -10.23
CA PRO A 727 7.70 -2.07 -10.85
C PRO A 727 8.79 -1.77 -9.82
N GLY A 728 9.99 -2.31 -10.03
CA GLY A 728 11.13 -2.16 -9.10
C GLY A 728 11.24 -3.23 -8.03
N HIS A 729 10.19 -4.02 -7.79
CA HIS A 729 10.25 -5.14 -6.85
C HIS A 729 11.32 -6.16 -7.28
N LYS A 730 12.03 -6.79 -6.32
CA LYS A 730 13.13 -7.73 -6.60
C LYS A 730 12.74 -8.96 -7.45
N GLU A 731 11.46 -9.32 -7.43
CA GLU A 731 10.91 -10.44 -8.21
C GLU A 731 10.47 -10.02 -9.61
N GLY A 732 10.66 -8.74 -9.94
CA GLY A 732 10.39 -8.19 -11.26
C GLY A 732 11.62 -7.93 -12.11
N PRO A 733 11.39 -7.51 -13.36
CA PRO A 733 12.46 -7.36 -14.36
C PRO A 733 13.33 -6.12 -14.14
N PHE A 734 12.94 -5.22 -13.23
CA PHE A 734 13.66 -3.99 -12.95
C PHE A 734 14.73 -4.20 -11.89
N GLU A 735 15.99 -4.10 -12.26
CA GLU A 735 17.10 -4.08 -11.32
C GLU A 735 17.36 -2.65 -10.82
N VAL A 736 16.63 -2.24 -9.78
CA VAL A 736 16.83 -0.94 -9.14
C VAL A 736 17.46 -1.13 -7.76
N SER A 737 18.60 -0.48 -7.51
CA SER A 737 19.22 -0.49 -6.18
C SER A 737 18.33 0.23 -5.15
N PRO A 738 18.09 -0.37 -3.96
CA PRO A 738 17.28 0.25 -2.92
C PRO A 738 17.99 1.41 -2.22
N LYS A 739 19.31 1.59 -2.45
CA LYS A 739 20.15 2.59 -1.75
C LYS A 739 19.97 2.57 -0.21
N THR A 740 19.65 1.40 0.36
CA THR A 740 19.33 1.20 1.79
C THR A 740 20.35 1.85 2.73
N LYS A 741 21.65 1.65 2.48
CA LYS A 741 22.73 2.19 3.33
C LYS A 741 22.72 3.72 3.37
N LEU A 742 22.42 4.37 2.24
CA LEU A 742 22.38 5.82 2.10
C LEU A 742 21.18 6.39 2.87
N VAL A 743 19.98 5.88 2.60
CA VAL A 743 18.74 6.34 3.27
C VAL A 743 18.84 6.15 4.78
N ARG A 744 19.34 4.99 5.24
CA ARG A 744 19.55 4.73 6.66
C ARG A 744 20.62 5.62 7.29
N ARG A 745 21.69 5.96 6.56
CA ARG A 745 22.71 6.91 7.04
C ARG A 745 22.09 8.28 7.30
N ARG A 746 21.40 8.82 6.30
CA ARG A 746 20.72 10.12 6.39
C ARG A 746 19.69 10.15 7.52
N SER A 747 18.82 9.14 7.57
CA SER A 747 17.76 9.05 8.60
C SER A 747 18.36 8.95 10.00
N ARG A 748 19.46 8.20 10.16
CA ARG A 748 20.19 8.07 11.43
C ARG A 748 20.82 9.39 11.88
N GLU A 749 21.40 10.16 10.97
CA GLU A 749 22.03 11.45 11.28
C GLU A 749 21.00 12.50 11.68
N ARG A 750 19.84 12.50 11.01
CA ARG A 750 18.74 13.41 11.34
C ARG A 750 18.03 13.05 12.64
N HIS A 751 17.68 11.77 12.82
CA HIS A 751 16.69 11.39 13.83
C HIS A 751 17.25 10.61 15.02
N CYS A 752 18.48 10.06 14.93
CA CYS A 752 18.99 9.11 15.90
C CYS A 752 20.22 9.62 16.67
N LEU A 753 20.21 9.34 17.97
CA LEU A 753 21.22 9.77 18.93
C LEU A 753 22.02 8.59 19.48
N SER A 754 23.29 8.83 19.79
CA SER A 754 24.11 7.88 20.54
C SER A 754 23.74 7.92 22.02
N ARG A 755 23.97 6.82 22.75
CA ARG A 755 23.83 6.77 24.21
C ARG A 755 24.66 7.85 24.92
N ASP A 756 25.82 8.20 24.36
CA ASP A 756 26.74 9.18 24.94
C ASP A 756 26.34 10.64 24.64
N HIS A 757 25.21 10.86 23.97
CA HIS A 757 24.72 12.22 23.68
C HIS A 757 24.27 12.92 24.96
N GLU A 758 24.58 14.21 25.12
CA GLU A 758 24.28 15.00 26.31
C GLU A 758 22.79 15.03 26.70
N ALA A 759 21.91 14.96 25.69
CA ALA A 759 20.47 14.90 25.86
C ALA A 759 19.95 13.56 26.44
N ILE A 760 20.78 12.52 26.49
CA ILE A 760 20.46 11.23 27.12
C ILE A 760 21.08 11.23 28.52
N ASP A 761 20.21 11.29 29.52
CA ASP A 761 20.65 11.28 30.91
C ASP A 761 20.95 9.84 31.40
N ASP A 762 22.19 9.40 31.21
CA ASP A 762 22.70 8.13 31.76
C ASP A 762 23.31 8.29 33.17
N THR A 763 23.30 9.50 33.73
CA THR A 763 24.02 9.83 34.98
C THR A 763 23.10 9.96 36.19
N SER A 764 21.85 10.38 36.01
CA SER A 764 20.88 10.45 37.10
C SER A 764 20.46 9.03 37.53
N GLY A 765 20.44 8.79 38.85
CA GLY A 765 20.19 7.47 39.43
C GLY A 765 21.37 6.46 39.37
N THR A 766 22.50 6.79 38.71
CA THR A 766 23.77 6.04 38.75
C THR A 766 24.82 6.70 39.67
N ARG A 767 24.77 8.02 39.88
CA ARG A 767 25.69 8.75 40.78
C ARG A 767 25.64 8.31 42.24
N ILE A 768 24.49 7.87 42.75
CA ILE A 768 24.40 7.31 44.12
C ILE A 768 25.20 6.00 44.24
N ALA A 769 25.48 5.31 43.12
CA ALA A 769 26.33 4.11 43.10
C ALA A 769 27.83 4.39 42.86
N THR A 770 28.23 5.60 42.46
CA THR A 770 29.58 5.86 41.89
C THR A 770 30.20 7.20 42.32
N ALA A 771 29.94 7.67 43.55
CA ALA A 771 30.66 8.81 44.13
C ALA A 771 32.12 8.44 44.49
N GLY A 772 32.97 8.28 43.47
CA GLY A 772 34.41 8.11 43.58
C GLY A 772 35.14 8.36 42.26
N GLU A 773 35.76 9.54 42.15
CA GLU A 773 36.87 9.95 41.26
C GLU A 773 36.53 10.77 39.97
N GLU A 774 37.08 11.99 39.92
CA GLU A 774 37.06 13.02 38.83
C GLU A 774 38.45 13.16 38.15
N ASN A 775 38.52 13.73 36.92
CA ASN A 775 39.57 14.66 36.43
C ASN A 775 39.33 15.25 34.99
N GLU A 776 39.84 16.48 34.74
CA GLU A 776 39.66 17.42 33.59
C GLU A 776 40.72 17.34 32.41
N PRO A 777 40.56 18.06 31.26
CA PRO A 777 41.40 18.01 30.02
C PRO A 777 42.14 19.33 29.57
N ASP A 778 42.95 19.32 28.48
CA ASP A 778 43.87 20.40 27.95
C ASP A 778 43.77 20.72 26.40
N GLU A 779 44.27 21.90 25.93
CA GLU A 779 44.17 22.56 24.57
C GLU A 779 45.49 22.69 23.66
N PRO A 780 45.45 23.16 22.35
CA PRO A 780 46.59 23.22 21.35
C PRO A 780 46.91 24.61 20.62
N THR A 781 47.90 24.69 19.65
CA THR A 781 48.39 25.93 18.91
C THR A 781 48.83 25.80 17.39
N LYS A 782 48.97 26.94 16.62
CA LYS A 782 49.16 27.19 15.10
C LYS A 782 50.47 27.94 14.64
N SER A 783 50.81 28.04 13.30
CA SER A 783 51.62 29.15 12.61
C SER A 783 51.92 29.02 11.04
N ALA A 784 52.35 30.11 10.28
CA ALA A 784 52.36 30.41 8.78
C ALA A 784 53.64 31.12 8.10
N ARG A 785 53.68 31.45 6.73
CA ARG A 785 54.37 32.56 5.85
C ARG A 785 55.22 32.21 4.52
N ALA A 786 55.83 33.18 3.70
CA ALA A 786 55.62 33.77 2.28
C ALA A 786 56.92 34.38 1.49
N SER A 787 56.97 34.77 0.13
CA SER A 787 57.74 35.91 -0.65
C SER A 787 58.04 35.88 -2.26
N ASN A 788 58.51 36.97 -3.03
CA ASN A 788 58.20 37.52 -4.47
C ASN A 788 59.32 38.14 -5.52
N THR A 789 59.06 38.47 -6.88
CA THR A 789 59.81 39.31 -7.99
C THR A 789 59.07 39.77 -9.36
N GLU A 790 59.24 41.04 -9.93
CA GLU A 790 58.35 41.88 -10.88
C GLU A 790 58.31 41.88 -12.49
N LEU A 791 57.11 42.02 -13.17
CA LEU A 791 56.71 41.95 -14.66
C LEU A 791 56.30 43.27 -15.43
N SER A 792 56.12 43.29 -16.80
CA SER A 792 55.62 44.46 -17.61
C SER A 792 54.09 44.59 -17.75
N HIS A 793 53.53 45.76 -18.12
CA HIS A 793 52.07 45.99 -18.10
C HIS A 793 51.25 45.14 -19.09
N GLN A 794 51.71 44.94 -20.33
CA GLN A 794 51.01 44.09 -21.31
C GLN A 794 51.18 42.60 -20.99
N GLU A 795 52.35 42.21 -20.48
CA GLU A 795 52.61 40.86 -19.98
C GLU A 795 51.73 40.56 -18.77
N ILE A 796 51.64 41.48 -17.80
CA ILE A 796 50.72 41.44 -16.67
C ILE A 796 49.28 41.30 -17.16
N ALA A 797 48.86 42.09 -18.15
CA ALA A 797 47.48 42.07 -18.61
C ALA A 797 47.13 40.77 -19.37
N PHE A 798 48.05 40.22 -20.19
CA PHE A 798 47.86 38.90 -20.78
C PHE A 798 47.86 37.80 -19.71
N LEU A 799 48.78 37.87 -18.74
CA LEU A 799 48.87 36.95 -17.62
C LEU A 799 47.56 36.97 -16.80
N GLU A 800 47.03 38.16 -16.48
CA GLU A 800 45.72 38.37 -15.84
C GLU A 800 44.57 37.76 -16.67
N MET A 801 44.58 37.91 -18.00
CA MET A 801 43.58 37.29 -18.87
C MET A 801 43.67 35.76 -18.88
N VAL A 802 44.87 35.19 -18.79
CA VAL A 802 45.06 33.74 -18.63
C VAL A 802 44.52 33.27 -17.26
N PHE A 803 44.78 34.02 -16.18
CA PHE A 803 44.19 33.76 -14.87
C PHE A 803 42.67 33.81 -14.89
N ASP A 804 42.09 34.84 -15.51
CA ASP A 804 40.63 35.00 -15.62
C ASP A 804 40.04 33.87 -16.49
N ALA A 805 40.71 33.50 -17.58
CA ALA A 805 40.32 32.39 -18.45
C ALA A 805 40.38 31.02 -17.76
N LEU A 806 41.08 30.90 -16.62
CA LEU A 806 41.15 29.67 -15.80
C LEU A 806 40.38 29.76 -14.47
N THR A 807 39.80 30.92 -14.13
CA THR A 807 39.00 31.14 -12.91
C THR A 807 37.60 31.67 -13.24
N ASP A 808 37.42 33.00 -13.33
CA ASP A 808 36.13 33.70 -13.41
C ASP A 808 35.53 33.78 -14.83
N GLY A 809 36.30 33.35 -15.85
CA GLY A 809 35.94 33.44 -17.26
C GLY A 809 36.28 34.81 -17.88
N VAL A 810 36.53 34.83 -19.19
CA VAL A 810 36.81 36.05 -19.95
C VAL A 810 35.60 36.40 -20.82
N LYS A 811 35.18 37.66 -20.81
CA LYS A 811 34.03 38.12 -21.58
C LYS A 811 34.23 37.85 -23.08
N ASN A 812 33.30 37.10 -23.70
CA ASN A 812 33.32 36.66 -25.10
C ASN A 812 34.42 35.63 -25.45
N TYR A 813 34.93 34.89 -24.47
CA TYR A 813 35.86 33.79 -24.66
C TYR A 813 35.40 32.58 -23.85
N THR A 814 35.42 31.39 -24.46
CA THR A 814 35.17 30.12 -23.77
C THR A 814 36.42 29.24 -23.89
N LEU A 815 36.66 28.39 -22.89
CA LEU A 815 37.80 27.45 -22.92
C LEU A 815 37.70 26.38 -24.04
N ALA A 816 36.61 26.37 -24.81
CA ALA A 816 36.51 25.59 -26.03
C ALA A 816 37.47 26.10 -27.12
N GLN A 817 37.77 27.40 -27.13
CA GLN A 817 38.71 28.04 -28.05
C GLN A 817 40.15 27.98 -27.53
N PRO A 818 41.18 27.98 -28.40
CA PRO A 818 42.57 28.06 -27.95
C PRO A 818 42.86 29.44 -27.34
N MET A 819 43.72 29.48 -26.32
CA MET A 819 44.14 30.75 -25.68
C MET A 819 44.94 31.67 -26.62
N LYS A 820 45.28 31.22 -27.82
CA LYS A 820 45.80 32.09 -28.89
C LYS A 820 44.79 33.13 -29.37
N GLU A 821 43.50 32.90 -29.16
CA GLU A 821 42.43 33.85 -29.49
C GLU A 821 42.24 34.92 -28.40
N LEU A 822 42.88 34.79 -27.23
CA LEU A 822 42.87 35.83 -26.19
C LEU A 822 43.61 37.08 -26.68
N HIS A 823 43.15 38.24 -26.22
CA HIS A 823 43.81 39.50 -26.51
C HIS A 823 45.21 39.52 -25.88
N TRP A 824 46.23 39.99 -26.61
CA TRP A 824 47.64 40.03 -26.21
C TRP A 824 48.36 38.67 -26.21
N SER A 825 47.80 37.65 -26.88
CA SER A 825 48.45 36.33 -27.03
C SER A 825 49.80 36.35 -27.74
N GLU A 826 50.15 37.44 -28.43
CA GLU A 826 51.48 37.65 -29.00
C GLU A 826 52.61 37.68 -27.95
N TYR A 827 52.33 38.01 -26.68
CA TYR A 827 53.31 38.02 -25.57
C TYR A 827 53.43 36.67 -24.85
N ALA A 828 52.65 35.66 -25.26
CA ALA A 828 52.59 34.38 -24.56
C ALA A 828 53.92 33.61 -24.61
N GLU A 829 54.66 33.66 -25.72
CA GLU A 829 55.96 33.00 -25.82
C GLU A 829 57.01 33.68 -24.91
N ASP A 830 56.97 35.01 -24.77
CA ASP A 830 57.88 35.76 -23.88
C ASP A 830 57.63 35.38 -22.41
N LEU A 831 56.37 35.26 -22.00
CA LEU A 831 55.98 34.82 -20.65
C LEU A 831 56.29 33.34 -20.38
N VAL A 832 56.26 32.50 -21.41
CA VAL A 832 56.73 31.10 -21.30
C VAL A 832 58.25 31.06 -21.13
N ASP A 833 59.00 31.82 -21.92
CA ASP A 833 60.46 31.90 -21.82
C ASP A 833 60.93 32.50 -20.48
N GLN A 834 60.15 33.41 -19.90
CA GLN A 834 60.41 33.98 -18.58
C GLN A 834 59.90 33.10 -17.41
N GLU A 835 59.42 31.88 -17.70
CA GLU A 835 58.91 30.90 -16.73
C GLU A 835 57.69 31.40 -15.93
N TYR A 836 56.91 32.33 -16.48
CA TYR A 836 55.64 32.80 -15.90
C TYR A 836 54.43 32.00 -16.43
N LEU A 837 54.53 31.43 -17.63
CA LEU A 837 53.51 30.55 -18.22
C LEU A 837 54.13 29.20 -18.64
N GLU A 838 53.35 28.14 -18.57
CA GLU A 838 53.63 26.85 -19.20
C GLU A 838 52.67 26.66 -20.40
N LYS A 839 53.17 26.03 -21.47
CA LYS A 839 52.40 25.80 -22.70
C LYS A 839 51.87 24.37 -22.74
N ILE A 840 50.55 24.21 -22.76
CA ILE A 840 49.85 22.92 -22.84
C ILE A 840 49.19 22.75 -24.20
N HIS A 841 49.26 21.52 -24.71
CA HIS A 841 48.62 21.12 -25.96
C HIS A 841 47.43 20.22 -25.69
N LEU A 842 46.26 20.58 -26.22
CA LEU A 842 45.05 19.76 -26.12
C LEU A 842 44.60 19.33 -27.53
N GLY A 843 44.81 18.05 -27.85
CA GLY A 843 44.61 17.53 -29.20
C GLY A 843 45.66 18.03 -30.20
N ARG A 844 45.41 17.88 -31.51
CA ARG A 844 46.46 18.07 -32.53
C ARG A 844 46.85 19.52 -32.83
N TYR A 845 46.07 20.53 -32.45
CA TYR A 845 46.35 21.94 -32.83
C TYR A 845 45.91 23.02 -31.83
N GLN A 846 45.38 22.69 -30.64
CA GLN A 846 44.96 23.71 -29.66
C GLN A 846 46.05 23.96 -28.60
N VAL A 847 46.30 25.24 -28.32
CA VAL A 847 47.31 25.71 -27.37
C VAL A 847 46.62 26.43 -26.22
N TYR A 848 46.90 25.99 -25.01
CA TYR A 848 46.50 26.61 -23.75
C TYR A 848 47.76 27.02 -22.97
N TYR A 849 47.65 28.09 -22.20
CA TYR A 849 48.72 28.59 -21.34
C TYR A 849 48.29 28.45 -19.89
N TYR A 850 49.22 28.08 -19.01
CA TYR A 850 48.96 27.89 -17.58
C TYR A 850 49.94 28.69 -16.72
N PRO A 851 49.48 29.49 -15.74
CA PRO A 851 50.36 30.26 -14.89
C PRO A 851 51.24 29.39 -13.99
N THR A 852 52.54 29.67 -13.95
CA THR A 852 53.48 29.04 -13.01
C THR A 852 53.35 29.66 -11.61
N GLU A 853 53.94 29.04 -10.58
CA GLU A 853 54.03 29.63 -9.24
C GLU A 853 54.65 31.04 -9.26
N LYS A 854 55.61 31.25 -10.17
CA LYS A 854 56.24 32.56 -10.37
C LYS A 854 55.24 33.63 -10.79
N ALA A 855 54.27 33.29 -11.64
CA ALA A 855 53.19 34.20 -12.05
C ALA A 855 52.15 34.45 -10.96
N GLN A 856 51.85 33.44 -10.15
CA GLN A 856 50.90 33.59 -9.04
C GLN A 856 51.42 34.57 -7.99
N VAL A 857 52.69 34.38 -7.60
CA VAL A 857 53.35 35.22 -6.60
C VAL A 857 53.50 36.65 -7.09
N GLU A 858 53.75 36.81 -8.39
CA GLU A 858 53.96 38.11 -9.01
C GLU A 858 52.69 38.94 -9.16
N LEU A 859 51.57 38.33 -9.57
CA LEU A 859 50.29 39.03 -9.68
C LEU A 859 49.51 39.11 -8.35
N ASP A 860 50.03 38.51 -7.28
CA ASP A 860 49.28 38.28 -6.03
C ASP A 860 47.91 37.62 -6.31
N ARG A 861 47.91 36.66 -7.25
CA ARG A 861 46.73 35.92 -7.71
C ARG A 861 47.01 34.44 -7.60
N ASP A 862 46.12 33.73 -6.93
CA ASP A 862 46.11 32.27 -6.95
C ASP A 862 45.05 31.80 -7.95
N LEU A 863 45.26 30.59 -8.49
CA LEU A 863 44.27 29.84 -9.23
C LEU A 863 43.17 29.29 -8.31
N SER A 864 43.33 29.34 -6.99
CA SER A 864 42.26 29.00 -6.04
C SER A 864 40.98 29.83 -6.29
N PRO A 865 39.79 29.17 -6.39
CA PRO A 865 38.51 29.87 -6.53
C PRO A 865 38.24 30.80 -5.34
N LYS A 866 37.61 31.96 -5.58
CA LYS A 866 37.23 32.92 -4.51
C LYS A 866 36.32 32.34 -3.42
N GLU A 867 35.60 31.25 -3.73
CA GLU A 867 34.66 30.57 -2.81
C GLU A 867 35.27 29.39 -2.04
N GLY A 868 36.58 29.12 -2.18
CA GLY A 868 37.29 28.10 -1.41
C GLY A 868 37.23 26.68 -2.01
N GLY A 869 38.31 26.29 -2.69
CA GLY A 869 38.54 24.96 -3.31
C GLY A 869 39.85 24.30 -2.81
N GLU A 870 40.20 23.14 -3.35
CA GLU A 870 41.50 22.50 -3.07
C GLU A 870 42.69 23.40 -3.49
N TYR A 871 43.79 23.29 -2.76
CA TYR A 871 44.94 24.20 -2.77
C TYR A 871 45.70 24.17 -4.12
N GLY A 872 45.45 25.11 -5.04
CA GLY A 872 46.37 25.67 -6.05
C GLY A 872 47.31 24.78 -6.89
N GLY A 873 47.26 23.45 -6.75
CA GLY A 873 48.26 22.48 -7.21
C GLY A 873 47.72 21.43 -8.19
N GLU A 874 46.52 21.65 -8.73
CA GLU A 874 45.92 20.82 -9.75
C GLU A 874 46.72 20.83 -11.06
N SER A 875 46.69 19.72 -11.79
CA SER A 875 47.30 19.66 -13.11
C SER A 875 46.56 20.59 -14.09
N PRO A 876 47.25 21.19 -15.07
CA PRO A 876 46.60 22.08 -16.04
C PRO A 876 45.46 21.44 -16.82
N LEU A 877 45.60 20.15 -17.17
CA LEU A 877 44.58 19.40 -17.90
C LEU A 877 43.33 19.15 -17.06
N HIS A 878 43.49 18.88 -15.75
CA HIS A 878 42.38 18.69 -14.83
C HIS A 878 41.52 19.97 -14.78
N ARG A 879 42.14 21.12 -14.55
CA ARG A 879 41.45 22.41 -14.50
C ARG A 879 40.72 22.76 -15.79
N ILE A 880 41.34 22.51 -16.95
CA ILE A 880 40.69 22.72 -18.25
C ILE A 880 39.48 21.78 -18.39
N GLY A 881 39.61 20.52 -17.99
CA GLY A 881 38.50 19.55 -17.98
C GLY A 881 37.33 19.99 -17.09
N THR A 882 37.61 20.42 -15.86
CA THR A 882 36.62 20.89 -14.87
C THR A 882 35.83 22.08 -15.41
N ARG A 883 36.50 23.06 -16.03
CA ARG A 883 35.82 24.21 -16.60
C ARG A 883 35.02 23.87 -17.87
N LEU A 884 35.52 22.99 -18.73
CA LEU A 884 34.79 22.56 -19.92
C LEU A 884 33.51 21.82 -19.54
N ILE A 885 33.53 20.94 -18.53
CA ILE A 885 32.36 20.16 -18.15
C ILE A 885 31.34 21.01 -17.39
N ALA A 886 31.81 21.97 -16.58
CA ALA A 886 30.95 23.00 -15.99
C ALA A 886 30.23 23.82 -17.07
N THR A 887 30.96 24.30 -18.08
CA THR A 887 30.38 25.09 -19.19
C THR A 887 29.39 24.25 -20.01
N TYR A 888 29.70 22.98 -20.27
CA TYR A 888 28.81 22.07 -21.00
C TYR A 888 27.44 21.91 -20.33
N TYR A 889 27.41 21.77 -19.00
CA TYR A 889 26.15 21.64 -18.26
C TYR A 889 25.43 22.97 -18.05
N ASP A 890 26.16 24.07 -17.86
CA ASP A 890 25.58 25.42 -17.80
C ASP A 890 24.84 25.77 -19.11
N GLN A 891 25.43 25.46 -20.28
CA GLN A 891 24.79 25.62 -21.59
C GLN A 891 23.52 24.76 -21.79
N GLN A 892 23.36 23.70 -21.01
CA GLN A 892 22.18 22.84 -21.01
C GLN A 892 21.13 23.25 -19.97
N GLY A 893 21.35 24.34 -19.23
CA GLY A 893 20.40 24.88 -18.25
C GLY A 893 20.48 24.24 -16.86
N TYR A 894 21.58 23.57 -16.51
CA TYR A 894 21.83 23.13 -15.13
C TYR A 894 22.35 24.30 -14.26
N ASP A 895 22.10 24.24 -12.95
CA ASP A 895 22.73 25.13 -11.97
C ASP A 895 24.08 24.52 -11.54
N VAL A 896 25.18 25.12 -11.96
CA VAL A 896 26.51 24.50 -11.91
C VAL A 896 27.38 25.13 -10.82
N SER A 897 27.97 24.26 -10.00
CA SER A 897 28.99 24.61 -9.00
C SER A 897 30.25 23.75 -9.19
N MET A 898 31.42 24.37 -9.15
CA MET A 898 32.71 23.67 -9.20
C MET A 898 33.25 23.48 -7.78
N TYR A 899 34.02 22.42 -7.54
CA TYR A 899 34.59 22.10 -6.22
C TYR A 899 33.52 21.98 -5.12
N HIS A 900 32.37 21.42 -5.47
CA HIS A 900 31.20 21.35 -4.62
C HIS A 900 31.40 20.33 -3.50
N THR A 901 31.24 20.76 -2.26
CA THR A 901 31.16 19.85 -1.11
C THR A 901 29.74 19.30 -1.05
N LEU A 902 29.59 18.00 -1.20
CA LEU A 902 28.31 17.32 -1.02
C LEU A 902 27.76 17.62 0.38
N GLU A 903 26.45 17.88 0.50
CA GLU A 903 25.79 18.30 1.75
C GLU A 903 26.00 17.36 2.97
N ASN A 904 26.59 16.17 2.77
CA ASN A 904 26.92 15.19 3.81
C ASN A 904 28.41 14.76 3.85
N GLY A 905 29.31 15.48 3.17
CA GLY A 905 30.75 15.19 3.14
C GLY A 905 31.54 15.91 4.25
N ASP A 906 32.62 15.30 4.74
CA ASP A 906 33.68 16.05 5.44
C ASP A 906 34.27 17.09 4.46
N ASN A 907 34.85 18.19 4.93
CA ASN A 907 35.43 19.26 4.09
C ASN A 907 36.53 18.77 3.12
N SER A 908 36.89 17.49 3.19
CA SER A 908 37.85 16.75 2.37
C SER A 908 37.25 16.02 1.15
N GLN A 909 35.93 15.96 0.98
CA GLN A 909 35.28 15.26 -0.15
C GLN A 909 34.59 16.25 -1.10
N LYS A 910 35.38 16.91 -1.95
CA LYS A 910 34.87 17.83 -2.98
C LYS A 910 34.71 17.13 -4.32
N LEU A 911 33.61 17.40 -5.00
CA LEU A 911 33.42 17.03 -6.41
C LEU A 911 34.04 18.09 -7.30
N ASP A 912 34.65 17.69 -8.40
CA ASP A 912 35.21 18.67 -9.35
C ASP A 912 34.11 19.56 -9.94
N VAL A 913 33.00 18.96 -10.37
CA VAL A 913 31.80 19.69 -10.81
C VAL A 913 30.53 19.01 -10.30
N TYR A 914 29.62 19.82 -9.76
CA TYR A 914 28.26 19.44 -9.43
C TYR A 914 27.28 20.29 -10.22
N ALA A 915 26.48 19.66 -11.07
CA ALA A 915 25.45 20.33 -11.87
C ALA A 915 24.07 19.90 -11.38
N LYS A 916 23.35 20.78 -10.70
CA LYS A 916 22.00 20.55 -10.17
C LYS A 916 20.97 20.75 -11.28
N ASP A 917 20.02 19.83 -11.40
CA ASP A 917 18.96 19.92 -12.39
C ASP A 917 18.02 21.11 -12.11
N THR A 918 17.58 21.76 -13.17
CA THR A 918 16.60 22.86 -13.14
C THR A 918 15.44 22.55 -14.09
N LYS A 919 14.43 23.42 -14.12
CA LYS A 919 13.31 23.31 -15.07
C LYS A 919 13.76 23.43 -16.54
N GLU A 920 14.93 23.99 -16.80
CA GLU A 920 15.48 24.17 -18.14
C GLU A 920 16.40 23.02 -18.55
N SER A 921 16.78 22.14 -17.61
CA SER A 921 17.64 20.98 -17.85
C SER A 921 16.94 19.91 -18.70
N PRO A 922 17.68 19.10 -19.49
CA PRO A 922 17.11 18.05 -20.33
C PRO A 922 16.54 16.86 -19.54
N ASP A 923 17.01 16.66 -18.31
CA ASP A 923 16.57 15.60 -17.40
C ASP A 923 16.54 16.08 -15.94
N ASN A 924 15.85 15.31 -15.09
CA ASN A 924 15.70 15.60 -13.65
C ASN A 924 16.72 14.80 -12.81
N SER A 925 17.99 14.79 -13.22
CA SER A 925 19.07 14.12 -12.48
C SER A 925 20.29 15.03 -12.42
N ALA A 926 20.74 15.36 -11.21
CA ALA A 926 21.98 16.10 -10.99
C ALA A 926 23.18 15.34 -11.57
N LYS A 927 24.24 16.04 -11.96
CA LYS A 927 25.47 15.44 -12.50
C LYS A 927 26.60 15.63 -11.50
N LEU A 928 27.22 14.52 -11.10
CA LEU A 928 28.39 14.50 -10.23
C LEU A 928 29.57 14.15 -11.11
N VAL A 929 30.55 15.02 -11.16
CA VAL A 929 31.62 14.91 -12.13
C VAL A 929 32.98 14.87 -11.44
N GLU A 930 33.80 13.92 -11.86
CA GLU A 930 35.23 13.84 -11.57
C GLU A 930 36.05 13.90 -12.86
N VAL A 931 37.13 14.66 -12.84
CA VAL A 931 38.06 14.86 -13.95
C VAL A 931 39.36 14.14 -13.63
N GLU A 932 39.50 12.92 -14.15
CA GLU A 932 40.64 12.07 -13.89
C GLU A 932 41.70 12.16 -14.99
N ILE A 933 42.87 12.71 -14.65
CA ILE A 933 44.02 12.87 -15.56
C ILE A 933 45.08 11.79 -15.34
N THR A 934 45.09 11.14 -14.18
CA THR A 934 46.08 10.14 -13.78
C THR A 934 45.43 8.82 -13.38
N PRO A 935 44.62 8.21 -14.27
CA PRO A 935 43.79 7.04 -13.96
C PRO A 935 44.59 5.80 -13.54
N GLU A 936 45.90 5.78 -13.72
CA GLU A 936 46.80 4.76 -13.20
C GLU A 936 46.98 4.77 -11.66
N HIS A 937 46.67 5.90 -10.99
CA HIS A 937 46.76 6.02 -9.54
C HIS A 937 45.51 5.46 -8.85
N ARG A 938 45.42 4.12 -8.83
CA ARG A 938 44.26 3.38 -8.31
C ARG A 938 43.67 3.88 -6.98
N PRO A 939 44.44 4.23 -5.94
CA PRO A 939 43.84 4.70 -4.69
C PRO A 939 43.03 6.01 -4.83
N HIS A 940 43.45 6.92 -5.71
CA HIS A 940 42.71 8.16 -5.99
C HIS A 940 41.42 7.84 -6.75
N VAL A 941 41.56 7.11 -7.85
CA VAL A 941 40.43 6.66 -8.68
C VAL A 941 39.38 5.88 -7.88
N GLU A 942 39.80 4.97 -7.00
CA GLU A 942 38.87 4.21 -6.15
C GLU A 942 38.18 5.11 -5.10
N GLY A 943 38.91 6.09 -4.55
CA GLY A 943 38.35 7.08 -3.63
C GLY A 943 37.32 7.98 -4.30
N ASP A 944 37.62 8.48 -5.50
CA ASP A 944 36.72 9.32 -6.29
C ASP A 944 35.51 8.54 -6.81
N TYR A 945 35.68 7.26 -7.15
CA TYR A 945 34.57 6.36 -7.43
C TYR A 945 33.65 6.19 -6.22
N GLU A 946 34.20 5.99 -5.02
CA GLU A 946 33.40 5.89 -3.80
C GLU A 946 32.65 7.19 -3.52
N LYS A 947 33.32 8.34 -3.69
CA LYS A 947 32.74 9.68 -3.58
C LYS A 947 31.57 9.88 -4.56
N LEU A 948 31.74 9.54 -5.82
CA LEU A 948 30.69 9.60 -6.84
C LEU A 948 29.53 8.64 -6.54
N ALA A 949 29.83 7.41 -6.12
CA ALA A 949 28.83 6.40 -5.78
C ALA A 949 27.96 6.78 -4.56
N GLU A 950 28.51 7.60 -3.67
CA GLU A 950 27.83 8.13 -2.48
C GLU A 950 26.89 9.30 -2.78
N GLY A 951 27.17 10.09 -3.81
CA GLY A 951 26.36 11.26 -4.15
C GLY A 951 25.07 10.95 -4.94
N TYR A 952 24.16 11.93 -4.99
CA TYR A 952 22.84 11.80 -5.63
C TYR A 952 22.83 12.44 -7.02
N GLY A 953 22.80 11.60 -8.06
CA GLY A 953 22.80 11.99 -9.47
C GLY A 953 23.64 11.05 -10.35
N ASP A 954 23.86 11.41 -11.60
CA ASP A 954 24.64 10.63 -12.56
C ASP A 954 26.14 10.83 -12.33
N ALA A 955 26.86 9.74 -12.09
CA ALA A 955 28.31 9.74 -11.87
C ALA A 955 29.06 9.82 -13.21
N ILE A 956 29.78 10.91 -13.45
CA ILE A 956 30.41 11.22 -14.73
C ILE A 956 31.91 11.36 -14.54
N TRP A 957 32.66 10.68 -15.39
CA TRP A 957 34.10 10.80 -15.45
C TRP A 957 34.52 11.56 -16.70
N VAL A 958 35.44 12.49 -16.54
CA VAL A 958 36.10 13.18 -17.64
C VAL A 958 37.56 12.74 -17.65
N VAL A 959 38.03 12.20 -18.78
CA VAL A 959 39.40 11.69 -18.94
C VAL A 959 40.09 12.37 -20.11
N GLU A 960 41.42 12.40 -20.13
CA GLU A 960 42.18 13.10 -21.18
C GLU A 960 41.83 12.60 -22.60
N ASN A 961 41.81 11.28 -22.78
CA ASN A 961 41.63 10.63 -24.07
C ASN A 961 41.15 9.17 -23.88
N TYR A 962 41.00 8.46 -24.99
CA TYR A 962 40.50 7.08 -24.97
C TYR A 962 41.43 6.10 -24.21
N ASP A 963 42.75 6.27 -24.29
CA ASP A 963 43.69 5.42 -23.54
C ASP A 963 43.56 5.69 -22.03
N GLY A 964 43.26 6.94 -21.64
CA GLY A 964 42.87 7.31 -20.28
C GLY A 964 41.58 6.62 -19.83
N ALA A 965 40.56 6.55 -20.69
CA ALA A 965 39.32 5.82 -20.40
C ALA A 965 39.55 4.32 -20.18
N GLU A 966 40.38 3.68 -21.01
CA GLU A 966 40.72 2.26 -20.84
C GLU A 966 41.51 2.04 -19.55
N THR A 967 42.40 2.96 -19.19
CA THR A 967 43.17 2.90 -17.94
C THR A 967 42.26 3.08 -16.73
N LEU A 968 41.31 4.03 -16.77
CA LEU A 968 40.31 4.26 -15.73
C LEU A 968 39.46 3.01 -15.49
N LEU A 969 38.91 2.42 -16.56
CA LEU A 969 38.12 1.19 -16.49
C LEU A 969 38.94 -0.01 -15.96
N ASN A 970 40.22 -0.10 -16.31
CA ASN A 970 41.11 -1.13 -15.76
C ASN A 970 41.48 -0.88 -14.28
N SER A 971 41.51 0.37 -13.83
CA SER A 971 41.69 0.72 -12.42
C SER A 971 40.44 0.43 -11.61
N LEU A 972 39.26 0.62 -12.19
CA LEU A 972 37.95 0.33 -11.59
C LEU A 972 37.46 -1.11 -11.81
N SER A 973 38.27 -1.99 -12.41
CA SER A 973 37.81 -3.34 -12.80
C SER A 973 37.31 -4.21 -11.66
N ASN A 974 37.69 -3.92 -10.41
CA ASN A 974 37.22 -4.64 -9.22
C ASN A 974 35.96 -4.02 -8.60
N LYS A 975 35.55 -2.84 -9.05
CA LYS A 975 34.41 -2.08 -8.57
C LYS A 975 33.23 -2.14 -9.55
N LEU A 976 33.52 -2.14 -10.85
CA LEU A 976 32.51 -2.23 -11.91
C LEU A 976 31.90 -3.63 -11.98
N GLU A 977 30.56 -3.70 -12.04
CA GLU A 977 29.83 -4.97 -12.19
C GLU A 977 30.06 -5.60 -13.57
N ASP A 978 30.09 -4.79 -14.64
CA ASP A 978 30.39 -5.20 -16.01
C ASP A 978 31.49 -4.33 -16.62
N THR A 979 32.56 -4.95 -17.12
CA THR A 979 33.65 -4.21 -17.80
C THR A 979 33.43 -4.21 -19.32
N PRO A 980 33.41 -3.04 -19.99
CA PRO A 980 33.25 -2.96 -21.43
C PRO A 980 34.28 -3.82 -22.20
N SER A 981 33.85 -4.47 -23.29
CA SER A 981 34.70 -5.40 -24.05
C SER A 981 35.98 -4.74 -24.60
N LYS A 982 37.15 -5.35 -24.32
CA LYS A 982 38.47 -4.88 -24.79
C LYS A 982 38.53 -4.88 -26.33
N GLY A 983 38.69 -3.70 -26.92
CA GLY A 983 38.85 -3.50 -28.37
C GLY A 983 37.97 -2.44 -29.03
N THR A 984 37.06 -1.81 -28.28
CA THR A 984 36.06 -0.89 -28.83
C THR A 984 36.46 0.58 -28.72
N ARG A 985 37.20 1.13 -29.70
CA ARG A 985 37.70 2.52 -29.73
C ARG A 985 36.61 3.59 -29.97
N SER A 986 35.61 3.70 -29.09
CA SER A 986 34.63 4.81 -29.07
C SER A 986 34.06 5.02 -27.66
N PHE A 987 33.97 6.28 -27.22
CA PHE A 987 33.32 6.66 -25.96
C PHE A 987 31.81 6.34 -25.97
N GLU A 988 31.13 6.48 -27.11
CA GLU A 988 29.70 6.17 -27.24
C GLU A 988 29.42 4.71 -26.86
N LYS A 989 30.23 3.78 -27.38
CA LYS A 989 30.07 2.36 -27.11
C LYS A 989 30.48 1.94 -25.70
N ILE A 990 31.39 2.69 -25.07
CA ILE A 990 31.70 2.50 -23.65
C ILE A 990 30.45 2.89 -22.84
N ASN A 991 29.89 4.07 -23.10
CA ASN A 991 28.73 4.60 -22.39
C ASN A 991 27.43 3.82 -22.65
N GLU A 992 27.29 3.11 -23.78
CA GLU A 992 26.16 2.19 -24.03
C GLU A 992 26.12 1.00 -23.05
N THR A 993 27.25 0.64 -22.45
CA THR A 993 27.41 -0.55 -21.60
C THR A 993 27.79 -0.21 -20.15
N LEU A 994 27.99 1.07 -19.85
CA LEU A 994 28.49 1.53 -18.56
C LEU A 994 27.30 2.09 -17.76
N ASP A 995 26.86 1.35 -16.75
CA ASP A 995 25.78 1.76 -15.86
C ASP A 995 26.08 1.30 -14.42
N ASP A 996 27.00 2.02 -13.78
CA ASP A 996 27.48 1.67 -12.44
C ASP A 996 27.33 2.87 -11.48
N PRO A 997 26.98 2.66 -10.19
CA PRO A 997 26.76 3.75 -9.23
C PRO A 997 27.87 4.80 -9.16
N GLY A 998 29.14 4.41 -9.32
CA GLY A 998 30.26 5.35 -9.30
C GLY A 998 30.80 5.71 -10.68
N ALA A 999 30.21 5.20 -11.77
CA ALA A 999 30.60 5.49 -13.14
C ALA A 999 29.45 5.17 -14.11
N SER A 1000 28.65 6.18 -14.46
CA SER A 1000 27.52 6.07 -15.40
C SER A 1000 27.86 6.60 -16.80
N LYS A 1001 28.87 7.47 -16.91
CA LYS A 1001 29.28 8.07 -18.18
C LYS A 1001 30.75 8.46 -18.17
N ILE A 1002 31.46 8.22 -19.26
CA ILE A 1002 32.84 8.66 -19.46
C ILE A 1002 32.90 9.58 -20.69
N LEU A 1003 33.54 10.74 -20.53
CA LEU A 1003 33.75 11.73 -21.58
C LEU A 1003 35.25 11.98 -21.75
N GLY A 1004 35.69 12.17 -23.00
CA GLY A 1004 37.05 12.64 -23.29
C GLY A 1004 37.10 14.16 -23.28
N ILE A 1005 38.13 14.78 -22.69
CA ILE A 1005 38.28 16.25 -22.64
C ILE A 1005 38.25 16.86 -24.05
N ASN A 1006 38.87 16.21 -25.04
CA ASN A 1006 38.82 16.67 -26.43
C ASN A 1006 37.41 16.63 -27.04
N ASN A 1007 36.62 15.58 -26.74
CA ASN A 1007 35.24 15.47 -27.22
C ASN A 1007 34.36 16.53 -26.56
N LEU A 1008 34.57 16.74 -25.26
CA LEU A 1008 33.85 17.75 -24.49
C LEU A 1008 34.13 19.16 -25.02
N ARG A 1009 35.38 19.47 -25.38
CA ARG A 1009 35.73 20.73 -26.04
C ARG A 1009 34.93 20.96 -27.32
N GLU A 1010 34.84 19.95 -28.18
CA GLU A 1010 34.05 19.99 -29.43
C GLU A 1010 32.53 20.10 -29.19
N MET A 1011 32.04 19.68 -28.01
CA MET A 1011 30.62 19.81 -27.63
C MET A 1011 30.27 21.19 -27.07
N VAL A 1012 31.25 21.93 -26.55
CA VAL A 1012 31.08 23.27 -25.94
C VAL A 1012 31.29 24.39 -26.98
N GLU A 1013 32.06 24.12 -28.05
CA GLU A 1013 32.23 24.99 -29.23
C GLU A 1013 30.96 25.03 -30.09
#